data_AF-A0A7S3VCX3-F1
#
_entry.id   AF-A0A7S3VCX3-F1
#
_cell.length_a   1.000
_cell.length_b   1.000
_cell.length_c   1.000
_cell.angle_alpha   90.00
_cell.angle_beta   90.00
_cell.angle_gamma   90.00
#
_symmetry.space_group_name_H-M   'P 1'
#
loop_
_entity.id
_entity.type
_entity.pdbx_description
1 polymer ?
#
loop_
_entity_poly.entity_id
_entity_poly.type
_entity_poly.pdbx_seq_one_letter_code
_entity_poly.pdbx_strand_id
1 'polypeptide(L)'
;MVVGHDGQSDISDRSFPPEHQRKKSHFSIATNKKANGENGSEASGAKHHGAQHTIKEMKVTRKWKPRSRLGQFLGRNGETSLNHDILDVTIKNKNEEKHRCSLSSVISELSDDGIKQQETIEYEDFPEESEEIIENRGTEQNRRNSQGSQLSIWSKTFEANKKDEMKKKWLQYLRESIFQNKVRKRRHMNKVDKLFKWIKSIQRLDPRYQILRYFDEVARKGGALENPLAAQAATFDLMRGFMKASAFTVWRPTSREAICKMMKGEVTGKGLDVKGKSAKKGILSSMVPYLQIHNNDHKKKVLRPPKCARVRVYFKSIEARSFSEKELTANLKEMTEAYTHAREILSGKKSHVEGEREKAMENYVNEVDDPHIYHLDDSGIGLDIPERVFFETYITRQDLRRSPDFTTGRPSIPEFQDMNCATTRKYSGSGPRAVVLQTSTDSSAGLCPQGLIIAYEDGGSVVPVASDFDCFTVGTRGVAYDSPMAKEQVELMKWLVQKIKKILKHPASDQSWTSQWLKVMTESYNEGFSPVVPQYGFGDPKSYEIMEGAANRFRYYDKNGAVRHGAECFNYVFPQELDEWFLVISDTLPGNVPWVYVGVEELKNMLLEKIDDDFCFPINPKWILADSGWKKLWDKMLASTCENTVISMETWYPKESGIRELIEDVHSECPNGYAAAERDKSSGTYKQSGRSAMILAQERLRRHVIMRRVKLKIRVALMFGKLGGAVLRAKDAEEKKKVLERQFQGQFRKSKVNDMLSKTADTSYGYPMMPVAYFLVWLVSMLFLAQIMFSDDRNI
;
A
#
# COMPACT_ATOMS: atom_id res chain seq x y z
N MET A 1 -60.64 31.31 18.85
CA MET A 1 -60.38 30.39 17.73
C MET A 1 -59.02 29.74 18.06
N VAL A 2 -58.90 28.51 18.60
CA VAL A 2 -59.54 27.21 18.27
C VAL A 2 -59.29 26.88 16.78
N VAL A 3 -58.67 25.79 16.31
CA VAL A 3 -58.44 24.39 16.74
C VAL A 3 -56.92 24.02 16.59
N GLY A 4 -56.27 23.05 17.26
CA GLY A 4 -56.64 22.22 18.42
C GLY A 4 -56.73 20.68 18.22
N HIS A 5 -55.63 19.92 18.10
CA HIS A 5 -55.69 18.43 18.18
C HIS A 5 -54.40 17.73 18.68
N ASP A 6 -54.56 16.86 19.67
CA ASP A 6 -53.54 15.99 20.25
C ASP A 6 -53.36 14.65 19.50
N GLY A 7 -52.24 13.98 19.76
CA GLY A 7 -51.92 12.66 19.22
C GLY A 7 -50.78 11.95 19.98
N GLN A 8 -51.01 11.61 21.25
CA GLN A 8 -50.13 10.71 22.00
C GLN A 8 -50.30 9.25 21.54
N SER A 9 -49.20 8.52 21.41
CA SER A 9 -49.19 7.05 21.37
C SER A 9 -47.97 6.52 22.13
N ASP A 10 -48.21 5.86 23.26
CA ASP A 10 -47.17 5.21 24.05
C ASP A 10 -46.49 4.08 23.27
N ILE A 11 -45.16 4.00 23.36
CA ILE A 11 -44.41 2.76 23.10
C ILE A 11 -43.47 2.53 24.28
N SER A 12 -43.58 1.33 24.85
CA SER A 12 -43.01 0.94 26.13
C SER A 12 -41.55 0.49 26.08
N ASP A 13 -40.93 0.55 27.27
CA ASP A 13 -39.59 0.10 27.63
C ASP A 13 -39.03 -1.11 26.86
N ARG A 14 -37.81 -0.94 26.34
CA ARG A 14 -36.77 -1.99 26.43
C ARG A 14 -35.43 -1.38 26.82
N SER A 15 -35.03 -1.65 28.06
CA SER A 15 -33.75 -1.28 28.64
C SER A 15 -32.59 -2.13 28.12
N PHE A 16 -31.45 -1.48 27.86
CA PHE A 16 -30.13 -2.09 27.69
C PHE A 16 -29.06 -1.19 28.35
N PRO A 17 -27.90 -1.73 28.76
CA PRO A 17 -27.11 -1.20 29.88
C PRO A 17 -26.25 0.03 29.56
N PRO A 18 -25.81 0.79 30.59
CA PRO A 18 -25.17 2.09 30.41
C PRO A 18 -23.72 2.03 29.91
N GLU A 19 -23.33 3.06 29.16
CA GLU A 19 -21.96 3.28 28.69
C GLU A 19 -20.94 3.42 29.82
N HIS A 20 -19.74 2.87 29.60
CA HIS A 20 -18.59 3.13 30.45
C HIS A 20 -18.16 4.60 30.40
N GLN A 21 -18.49 5.36 31.44
CA GLN A 21 -17.90 6.67 31.68
C GLN A 21 -16.37 6.56 31.86
N ARG A 22 -15.62 6.85 30.80
CA ARG A 22 -14.16 7.05 30.89
C ARG A 22 -13.88 8.35 31.64
N LYS A 23 -13.47 8.22 32.90
CA LYS A 23 -12.94 9.32 33.73
C LYS A 23 -11.80 10.02 32.99
N LYS A 24 -11.96 11.32 32.71
CA LYS A 24 -10.84 12.20 32.33
C LYS A 24 -9.96 12.43 33.55
N SER A 25 -8.78 11.81 33.59
CA SER A 25 -7.75 12.13 34.58
C SER A 25 -7.04 13.43 34.15
N HIS A 26 -7.21 14.49 34.95
CA HIS A 26 -6.37 15.68 34.83
C HIS A 26 -4.95 15.35 35.29
N PHE A 27 -3.97 15.45 34.39
CA PHE A 27 -2.55 15.47 34.76
C PHE A 27 -2.11 16.92 34.97
N SER A 28 -1.87 17.30 36.22
CA SER A 28 -1.25 18.57 36.58
C SER A 28 0.28 18.44 36.50
N ILE A 29 0.91 19.32 35.72
CA ILE A 29 2.38 19.39 35.64
C ILE A 29 2.88 20.29 36.78
N ALA A 30 3.38 19.67 37.84
CA ALA A 30 4.06 20.37 38.92
C ALA A 30 5.52 20.64 38.53
N THR A 31 5.85 21.91 38.24
CA THR A 31 7.24 22.34 37.97
C THR A 31 8.03 22.42 39.27
N ASN A 32 8.91 21.44 39.51
CA ASN A 32 9.69 21.38 40.73
C ASN A 32 11.02 22.15 40.58
N LYS A 33 11.13 23.32 41.21
CA LYS A 33 12.40 24.04 41.36
C LYS A 33 13.30 23.27 42.34
N LYS A 34 14.56 23.04 41.99
CA LYS A 34 15.61 22.74 42.98
C LYS A 34 16.82 23.65 42.78
N ALA A 35 17.18 24.33 43.86
CA ALA A 35 18.45 25.00 44.01
C ALA A 35 19.49 24.04 44.63
N ASN A 36 20.76 24.35 44.42
CA ASN A 36 22.00 24.01 45.14
C ASN A 36 23.14 24.37 44.17
N GLY A 37 24.34 24.77 44.55
CA GLY A 37 25.00 24.85 45.87
C GLY A 37 26.52 24.90 45.59
N GLU A 38 27.30 25.54 46.46
CA GLU A 38 28.64 26.08 46.11
C GLU A 38 29.84 25.12 46.25
N ASN A 39 31.04 25.69 46.00
CA ASN A 39 32.43 25.20 46.20
C ASN A 39 33.02 24.49 44.96
N GLY A 40 34.23 24.79 44.46
CA GLY A 40 35.54 25.15 45.06
C GLY A 40 36.54 24.10 44.52
N SER A 41 37.84 24.25 44.27
CA SER A 41 38.88 25.29 44.41
C SER A 41 40.21 24.58 44.01
N GLU A 42 41.20 25.29 43.42
CA GLU A 42 42.62 24.83 43.30
C GLU A 42 42.94 23.55 42.47
N ALA A 43 44.18 23.22 42.08
CA ALA A 43 45.35 23.98 41.60
C ALA A 43 46.39 22.99 40.97
N SER A 44 47.43 23.52 40.28
CA SER A 44 48.60 22.81 39.70
C SER A 44 48.34 21.89 38.47
N GLY A 45 49.30 21.63 37.56
CA GLY A 45 50.65 22.19 37.39
C GLY A 45 51.64 21.18 36.77
N ALA A 46 52.48 21.62 35.81
CA ALA A 46 53.54 20.84 35.13
C ALA A 46 53.06 19.72 34.14
N LYS A 47 53.80 19.27 33.11
CA LYS A 47 55.22 19.49 32.68
C LYS A 47 55.40 19.31 31.14
N HIS A 48 56.61 19.57 30.63
CA HIS A 48 57.00 19.63 29.20
C HIS A 48 57.12 18.28 28.44
N HIS A 49 56.94 18.34 27.10
CA HIS A 49 57.80 17.86 25.98
C HIS A 49 56.91 17.70 24.71
N GLY A 50 57.33 17.77 23.44
CA GLY A 50 58.62 18.02 22.77
C GLY A 50 58.42 18.04 21.23
N ALA A 51 59.48 18.32 20.46
CA ALA A 51 59.56 18.41 18.98
C ALA A 51 58.65 17.45 18.15
N GLN A 52 57.96 17.91 17.10
CA GLN A 52 58.44 17.92 15.70
C GLN A 52 59.18 16.63 15.24
N HIS A 53 58.61 15.84 14.32
CA HIS A 53 59.08 15.77 12.92
C HIS A 53 58.29 14.84 11.97
N THR A 54 58.42 15.15 10.67
CA THR A 54 58.27 14.29 9.47
C THR A 54 56.94 13.59 9.15
N ILE A 55 56.33 14.08 8.07
CA ILE A 55 55.54 13.27 7.13
C ILE A 55 56.49 12.29 6.40
N LYS A 56 56.12 11.01 6.31
CA LYS A 56 56.65 10.08 5.30
C LYS A 56 55.49 9.39 4.59
N GLU A 57 55.46 9.48 3.27
CA GLU A 57 54.56 8.67 2.45
C GLU A 57 54.96 7.19 2.54
N MET A 58 53.96 6.29 2.60
CA MET A 58 54.16 4.88 2.30
C MET A 58 53.03 4.37 1.39
N LYS A 59 53.36 4.18 0.11
CA LYS A 59 52.57 3.32 -0.79
C LYS A 59 52.80 1.87 -0.40
N VAL A 60 51.74 1.14 -0.07
CA VAL A 60 51.79 -0.33 0.08
C VAL A 60 50.77 -0.97 -0.84
N THR A 61 51.26 -1.54 -1.94
CA THR A 61 50.52 -2.51 -2.75
C THR A 61 50.68 -3.90 -2.16
N ARG A 62 49.59 -4.66 -2.01
CA ARG A 62 49.68 -6.12 -1.78
C ARG A 62 48.69 -6.90 -2.63
N LYS A 63 49.25 -7.72 -3.53
CA LYS A 63 48.55 -8.79 -4.26
C LYS A 63 48.09 -9.87 -3.28
N TRP A 64 46.92 -10.45 -3.54
CA TRP A 64 46.50 -11.72 -2.94
C TRP A 64 46.85 -12.90 -3.87
N LYS A 65 47.27 -14.02 -3.28
CA LYS A 65 47.29 -15.36 -3.90
C LYS A 65 46.46 -16.30 -3.02
N PRO A 66 45.59 -17.15 -3.58
CA PRO A 66 44.88 -18.16 -2.80
C PRO A 66 45.78 -19.37 -2.51
N ARG A 67 45.56 -20.03 -1.37
CA ARG A 67 46.09 -21.37 -1.09
C ARG A 67 44.97 -22.41 -1.24
N SER A 68 45.18 -23.36 -2.13
CA SER A 68 44.41 -24.59 -2.25
C SER A 68 45.02 -25.70 -1.37
N ARG A 69 44.18 -26.65 -0.94
CA ARG A 69 44.43 -28.10 -0.69
C ARG A 69 43.26 -28.64 0.14
N LEU A 70 42.89 -29.92 0.10
CA LEU A 70 42.82 -30.91 -0.99
C LEU A 70 41.96 -32.05 -0.43
N GLY A 71 41.11 -32.67 -1.24
CA GLY A 71 40.31 -33.84 -0.83
C GLY A 71 39.84 -34.61 -2.05
N GLN A 72 40.73 -35.44 -2.60
CA GLN A 72 40.41 -36.32 -3.72
C GLN A 72 39.76 -37.61 -3.21
N PHE A 73 38.77 -38.13 -3.93
CA PHE A 73 38.68 -39.57 -4.20
C PHE A 73 38.13 -39.80 -5.61
N LEU A 74 38.52 -40.92 -6.21
CA LEU A 74 38.41 -41.19 -7.65
C LEU A 74 37.14 -41.96 -8.02
N GLY A 75 36.61 -41.67 -9.22
CA GLY A 75 35.61 -42.47 -9.93
C GLY A 75 35.68 -42.16 -11.43
N ARG A 76 35.79 -43.17 -12.29
CA ARG A 76 36.25 -43.04 -13.68
C ARG A 76 35.15 -43.33 -14.71
N ASN A 77 35.32 -42.72 -15.90
CA ASN A 77 34.82 -43.12 -17.22
C ASN A 77 33.30 -43.00 -17.51
N GLY A 78 33.00 -42.51 -18.72
CA GLY A 78 31.64 -42.44 -19.26
C GLY A 78 31.47 -41.39 -20.35
N GLU A 79 32.29 -41.43 -21.41
CA GLU A 79 31.98 -40.67 -22.64
C GLU A 79 30.83 -41.37 -23.37
N THR A 80 29.68 -40.69 -23.50
CA THR A 80 28.71 -40.97 -24.55
C THR A 80 28.24 -39.66 -25.17
N SER A 81 28.69 -39.41 -26.39
CA SER A 81 28.01 -38.47 -27.28
C SER A 81 26.63 -39.02 -27.61
N LEU A 82 25.59 -38.21 -27.40
CA LEU A 82 24.27 -38.48 -27.95
C LEU A 82 23.73 -37.19 -28.57
N ASN A 83 23.42 -37.31 -29.86
CA ASN A 83 22.81 -36.24 -30.64
C ASN A 83 21.47 -35.86 -29.99
N HIS A 84 21.25 -34.57 -29.79
CA HIS A 84 19.90 -34.05 -29.67
C HIS A 84 19.48 -33.50 -31.03
N ASP A 85 18.67 -34.28 -31.74
CA ASP A 85 17.99 -33.82 -32.94
C ASP A 85 17.15 -32.59 -32.61
N ILE A 86 17.36 -31.54 -33.41
CA ILE A 86 16.62 -30.29 -33.32
C ILE A 86 15.24 -30.53 -33.94
N LEU A 87 14.26 -30.81 -33.09
CA LEU A 87 12.86 -30.82 -33.48
C LEU A 87 12.36 -29.37 -33.57
N ASP A 88 12.41 -28.85 -34.80
CA ASP A 88 11.96 -27.51 -35.18
C ASP A 88 10.43 -27.41 -35.04
N VAL A 89 9.93 -27.15 -33.83
CA VAL A 89 8.52 -26.86 -33.60
C VAL A 89 8.24 -25.44 -34.08
N THR A 90 7.90 -25.34 -35.36
CA THR A 90 7.37 -24.12 -35.97
C THR A 90 6.08 -23.71 -35.25
N ILE A 91 6.17 -22.73 -34.35
CA ILE A 91 5.00 -22.12 -33.70
C ILE A 91 4.27 -21.28 -34.77
N LYS A 92 3.35 -21.93 -35.49
CA LYS A 92 2.32 -21.21 -36.24
C LYS A 92 1.38 -20.54 -35.25
N ASN A 93 1.40 -19.21 -35.22
CA ASN A 93 0.38 -18.41 -34.57
C ASN A 93 -1.02 -18.86 -35.04
N LYS A 94 -1.78 -19.47 -34.13
CA LYS A 94 -3.25 -19.41 -34.15
C LYS A 94 -3.68 -18.59 -32.94
N ASN A 95 -3.99 -17.33 -33.20
CA ASN A 95 -4.60 -16.45 -32.21
C ASN A 95 -6.06 -16.87 -31.93
N GLU A 96 -6.47 -16.63 -30.69
CA GLU A 96 -7.82 -16.23 -30.30
C GLU A 96 -8.98 -17.20 -30.62
N GLU A 97 -9.15 -18.21 -29.76
CA GLU A 97 -10.50 -18.57 -29.32
C GLU A 97 -10.74 -18.09 -27.88
N LYS A 98 -11.89 -17.45 -27.68
CA LYS A 98 -12.29 -16.80 -26.43
C LYS A 98 -12.63 -17.85 -25.37
N HIS A 99 -11.88 -17.91 -24.28
CA HIS A 99 -12.35 -18.52 -23.04
C HIS A 99 -13.45 -17.66 -22.37
N ARG A 100 -14.64 -17.64 -22.99
CA ARG A 100 -15.89 -17.29 -22.31
C ARG A 100 -16.33 -18.48 -21.46
N CYS A 101 -15.77 -18.59 -20.24
CA CYS A 101 -16.42 -19.39 -19.21
C CYS A 101 -17.65 -18.63 -18.71
N SER A 102 -18.76 -18.76 -19.46
CA SER A 102 -20.05 -18.21 -19.10
C SER A 102 -20.64 -19.05 -17.96
N LEU A 103 -21.37 -18.41 -17.03
CA LEU A 103 -22.14 -19.17 -16.05
C LEU A 103 -23.14 -20.12 -16.73
N SER A 104 -23.56 -19.82 -17.97
CA SER A 104 -24.43 -20.67 -18.77
C SER A 104 -23.77 -21.97 -19.24
N SER A 105 -22.45 -22.03 -19.47
CA SER A 105 -21.79 -23.26 -19.95
C SER A 105 -21.61 -24.27 -18.82
N VAL A 106 -21.27 -23.81 -17.62
CA VAL A 106 -21.25 -24.66 -16.41
C VAL A 106 -22.66 -25.16 -16.06
N ILE A 107 -23.69 -24.34 -16.33
CA ILE A 107 -25.10 -24.76 -16.16
C ILE A 107 -25.53 -25.78 -17.22
N SER A 108 -25.04 -25.70 -18.47
CA SER A 108 -25.36 -26.70 -19.51
C SER A 108 -24.62 -28.02 -19.31
N GLU A 109 -23.33 -28.00 -18.93
CA GLU A 109 -22.61 -29.24 -18.59
C GLU A 109 -23.28 -29.98 -17.42
N LEU A 110 -23.74 -29.25 -16.41
CA LEU A 110 -24.50 -29.82 -15.28
C LEU A 110 -25.96 -30.19 -15.62
N SER A 111 -26.52 -29.79 -16.77
CA SER A 111 -27.83 -30.27 -17.23
C SER A 111 -27.73 -31.55 -18.04
N ASP A 112 -26.68 -31.72 -18.85
CA ASP A 112 -26.56 -32.83 -19.79
C ASP A 112 -26.25 -34.17 -19.10
N ASP A 113 -25.46 -34.15 -18.02
CA ASP A 113 -25.20 -35.32 -17.17
C ASP A 113 -26.49 -35.85 -16.49
N GLY A 114 -27.53 -35.01 -16.37
CA GLY A 114 -28.84 -35.41 -15.85
C GLY A 114 -29.79 -36.01 -16.91
N ILE A 115 -29.46 -35.90 -18.20
CA ILE A 115 -30.33 -36.31 -19.32
C ILE A 115 -29.86 -37.62 -19.95
N LYS A 116 -28.54 -37.91 -19.95
CA LYS A 116 -27.95 -39.13 -20.54
C LYS A 116 -28.29 -40.46 -19.83
N GLN A 117 -29.16 -40.47 -18.82
CA GLN A 117 -29.71 -41.69 -18.20
C GLN A 117 -31.15 -42.02 -18.64
N GLN A 118 -31.68 -41.39 -19.70
CA GLN A 118 -33.02 -41.67 -20.22
C GLN A 118 -33.05 -41.93 -21.73
N GLU A 119 -32.39 -43.00 -22.20
CA GLU A 119 -32.68 -43.51 -23.56
C GLU A 119 -32.36 -45.01 -23.74
N THR A 120 -33.00 -45.86 -22.93
CA THR A 120 -33.39 -47.25 -23.29
C THR A 120 -34.54 -47.66 -22.38
N ILE A 121 -35.78 -47.50 -22.87
CA ILE A 121 -36.90 -48.31 -22.39
C ILE A 121 -37.06 -49.38 -23.45
N GLU A 122 -36.50 -50.55 -23.19
CA GLU A 122 -36.83 -51.75 -23.96
C GLU A 122 -38.32 -52.01 -23.79
N TYR A 123 -39.02 -52.25 -24.91
CA TYR A 123 -40.37 -52.79 -24.87
C TYR A 123 -40.23 -54.26 -24.48
N GLU A 124 -40.49 -54.60 -23.21
CA GLU A 124 -40.70 -55.99 -22.82
C GLU A 124 -41.97 -56.49 -23.52
N ASP A 125 -41.82 -57.57 -24.28
CA ASP A 125 -42.90 -58.18 -25.05
C ASP A 125 -44.05 -58.65 -24.15
N PHE A 126 -45.28 -58.43 -24.60
CA PHE A 126 -46.43 -59.12 -24.03
C PHE A 126 -46.32 -60.63 -24.34
N PRO A 127 -46.55 -61.53 -23.37
CA PRO A 127 -46.61 -62.95 -23.67
C PRO A 127 -47.82 -63.24 -24.58
N GLU A 128 -47.56 -63.67 -25.81
CA GLU A 128 -48.56 -64.30 -26.67
C GLU A 128 -48.99 -65.63 -26.03
N GLU A 129 -50.23 -65.69 -25.52
CA GLU A 129 -50.83 -66.97 -25.15
C GLU A 129 -51.19 -67.72 -26.45
N SER A 130 -50.51 -68.85 -26.65
CA SER A 130 -50.55 -69.68 -27.85
C SER A 130 -51.92 -70.30 -28.13
N GLU A 131 -52.45 -70.11 -29.33
CA GLU A 131 -53.42 -71.03 -29.93
C GLU A 131 -52.68 -72.31 -30.38
N GLU A 132 -52.83 -73.42 -29.65
CA GLU A 132 -52.44 -74.74 -30.15
C GLU A 132 -53.64 -75.70 -30.15
N ILE A 133 -53.75 -76.44 -31.25
CA ILE A 133 -54.91 -77.25 -31.63
C ILE A 133 -54.81 -78.63 -31.01
N ILE A 134 -55.82 -79.05 -30.25
CA ILE A 134 -56.14 -80.48 -30.10
C ILE A 134 -57.57 -80.76 -30.53
N GLU A 135 -57.65 -81.31 -31.73
CA GLU A 135 -58.79 -82.00 -32.32
C GLU A 135 -59.12 -83.26 -31.51
N ASN A 136 -60.35 -83.38 -31.00
CA ASN A 136 -61.17 -84.61 -30.93
C ASN A 136 -62.36 -84.47 -29.96
N ARG A 137 -63.58 -84.41 -30.52
CA ARG A 137 -64.76 -85.15 -30.01
C ARG A 137 -65.94 -85.05 -30.97
N GLY A 138 -66.20 -86.15 -31.67
CA GLY A 138 -67.57 -86.47 -32.06
C GLY A 138 -68.35 -87.08 -30.89
N THR A 139 -69.68 -87.12 -31.08
CA THR A 139 -70.74 -87.80 -30.31
C THR A 139 -71.18 -87.23 -28.94
N GLU A 140 -72.45 -87.52 -28.61
CA GLU A 140 -73.24 -87.10 -27.43
C GLU A 140 -73.29 -85.58 -27.16
N GLN A 141 -74.20 -84.80 -27.75
CA GLN A 141 -75.68 -84.89 -27.70
C GLN A 141 -76.25 -84.92 -26.26
N ASN A 142 -77.12 -83.95 -25.94
CA ASN A 142 -78.10 -83.95 -24.83
C ASN A 142 -77.61 -84.00 -23.38
N ARG A 143 -77.28 -82.82 -22.80
CA ARG A 143 -78.01 -82.21 -21.66
C ARG A 143 -77.31 -80.96 -21.09
N ARG A 144 -78.04 -79.82 -21.08
CA ARG A 144 -78.03 -78.68 -20.09
C ARG A 144 -78.28 -77.29 -20.72
N ASN A 145 -79.38 -77.16 -21.47
CA ASN A 145 -79.98 -75.85 -21.75
C ASN A 145 -80.67 -75.29 -20.48
N SER A 146 -79.88 -74.78 -19.53
CA SER A 146 -80.35 -73.82 -18.49
C SER A 146 -79.25 -73.06 -17.72
N GLN A 147 -77.95 -73.32 -17.94
CA GLN A 147 -76.86 -72.62 -17.22
C GLN A 147 -75.99 -71.67 -18.07
N GLY A 148 -76.07 -71.73 -19.41
CA GLY A 148 -75.24 -70.89 -20.29
C GLY A 148 -75.54 -69.38 -20.24
N SER A 149 -76.76 -68.97 -19.87
CA SER A 149 -77.15 -67.56 -19.82
C SER A 149 -76.44 -66.79 -18.69
N GLN A 150 -76.49 -67.31 -17.45
CA GLN A 150 -75.88 -66.63 -16.30
C GLN A 150 -74.35 -66.58 -16.37
N LEU A 151 -73.68 -67.63 -16.88
CA LEU A 151 -72.22 -67.63 -17.03
C LEU A 151 -71.72 -66.59 -18.05
N SER A 152 -72.48 -66.32 -19.12
CA SER A 152 -72.11 -65.27 -20.09
C SER A 152 -72.24 -63.85 -19.51
N ILE A 153 -73.24 -63.62 -18.66
CA ILE A 153 -73.46 -62.34 -17.96
C ILE A 153 -72.40 -62.16 -16.87
N TRP A 154 -72.10 -63.20 -16.08
CA TRP A 154 -71.03 -63.18 -15.09
C TRP A 154 -69.65 -62.96 -15.73
N SER A 155 -69.32 -63.63 -16.83
CA SER A 155 -68.07 -63.41 -17.57
C SER A 155 -67.92 -61.95 -18.04
N LYS A 156 -68.94 -61.40 -18.71
CA LYS A 156 -68.93 -59.99 -19.15
C LYS A 156 -68.86 -58.99 -18.00
N THR A 157 -69.51 -59.29 -16.87
CA THR A 157 -69.50 -58.43 -15.67
C THR A 157 -68.15 -58.53 -14.95
N PHE A 158 -67.54 -59.71 -14.90
CA PHE A 158 -66.21 -59.94 -14.35
C PHE A 158 -65.14 -59.26 -15.20
N GLU A 159 -65.22 -59.36 -16.53
CA GLU A 159 -64.34 -58.58 -17.43
C GLU A 159 -64.53 -57.08 -17.29
N ALA A 160 -65.77 -56.59 -17.21
CA ALA A 160 -66.04 -55.17 -17.01
C ALA A 160 -65.44 -54.69 -15.68
N ASN A 161 -65.65 -55.43 -14.59
CA ASN A 161 -65.06 -55.14 -13.28
C ASN A 161 -63.53 -55.21 -13.31
N LYS A 162 -62.92 -56.20 -13.99
CA LYS A 162 -61.46 -56.33 -14.15
C LYS A 162 -60.88 -55.17 -14.97
N LYS A 163 -61.57 -54.74 -16.03
CA LYS A 163 -61.23 -53.55 -16.85
C LYS A 163 -61.33 -52.26 -16.04
N ASP A 164 -62.38 -52.10 -15.22
CA ASP A 164 -62.56 -50.93 -14.35
C ASP A 164 -61.56 -50.91 -13.18
N GLU A 165 -61.19 -52.06 -12.63
CA GLU A 165 -60.16 -52.19 -11.61
C GLU A 165 -58.76 -51.88 -12.19
N MET A 166 -58.43 -52.41 -13.38
CA MET A 166 -57.20 -52.05 -14.09
C MET A 166 -57.15 -50.56 -14.43
N LYS A 167 -58.27 -49.97 -14.88
CA LYS A 167 -58.39 -48.52 -15.14
C LYS A 167 -58.18 -47.70 -13.87
N LYS A 168 -58.72 -48.13 -12.72
CA LYS A 168 -58.50 -47.48 -11.41
C LYS A 168 -57.02 -47.57 -10.99
N LYS A 169 -56.39 -48.75 -11.11
CA LYS A 169 -54.96 -48.95 -10.81
C LYS A 169 -54.06 -48.11 -11.71
N TRP A 170 -54.34 -48.05 -13.02
CA TRP A 170 -53.60 -47.24 -13.98
C TRP A 170 -53.75 -45.73 -13.72
N LEU A 171 -54.96 -45.25 -13.41
CA LEU A 171 -55.19 -43.86 -13.02
C LEU A 171 -54.52 -43.50 -11.68
N GLN A 172 -54.43 -44.44 -10.72
CA GLN A 172 -53.69 -44.25 -9.48
C GLN A 172 -52.18 -44.12 -9.76
N TYR A 173 -51.61 -45.04 -10.53
CA TYR A 173 -50.21 -44.99 -10.98
C TYR A 173 -49.88 -43.68 -11.71
N LEU A 174 -50.75 -43.24 -12.63
CA LEU A 174 -50.57 -41.98 -13.36
C LEU A 174 -50.57 -40.76 -12.42
N ARG A 175 -51.51 -40.70 -11.45
CA ARG A 175 -51.56 -39.64 -10.43
C ARG A 175 -50.30 -39.63 -9.57
N GLU A 176 -49.84 -40.80 -9.15
CA GLU A 176 -48.66 -40.96 -8.31
C GLU A 176 -47.37 -40.60 -9.05
N SER A 177 -47.23 -41.02 -10.31
CA SER A 177 -46.14 -40.60 -11.21
C SER A 177 -46.11 -39.08 -11.44
N ILE A 178 -47.26 -38.45 -11.72
CA ILE A 178 -47.37 -36.98 -11.84
C ILE A 178 -47.00 -36.29 -10.52
N PHE A 179 -47.42 -36.83 -9.37
CA PHE A 179 -47.06 -36.30 -8.06
C PHE A 179 -45.56 -36.42 -7.79
N GLN A 180 -44.96 -37.58 -8.02
CA GLN A 180 -43.52 -37.80 -7.88
C GLN A 180 -42.72 -36.89 -8.81
N ASN A 181 -43.15 -36.68 -10.05
CA ASN A 181 -42.52 -35.72 -10.98
C ASN A 181 -42.64 -34.27 -10.50
N LYS A 182 -43.79 -33.85 -9.93
CA LYS A 182 -43.93 -32.53 -9.29
C LYS A 182 -43.01 -32.39 -8.06
N VAL A 183 -42.87 -33.43 -7.24
CA VAL A 183 -41.96 -33.46 -6.07
C VAL A 183 -40.49 -33.43 -6.51
N ARG A 184 -40.10 -34.20 -7.52
CA ARG A 184 -38.76 -34.18 -8.15
C ARG A 184 -38.45 -32.78 -8.70
N LYS A 185 -39.36 -32.16 -9.46
CA LYS A 185 -39.20 -30.80 -9.99
C LYS A 185 -39.05 -29.76 -8.87
N ARG A 186 -39.87 -29.81 -7.81
CA ARG A 186 -39.72 -28.94 -6.62
C ARG A 186 -38.38 -29.15 -5.90
N ARG A 187 -37.93 -30.41 -5.73
CA ARG A 187 -36.62 -30.72 -5.13
C ARG A 187 -35.47 -30.19 -5.99
N HIS A 188 -35.56 -30.29 -7.32
CA HIS A 188 -34.59 -29.74 -8.25
C HIS A 188 -34.56 -28.20 -8.19
N MET A 189 -35.71 -27.53 -8.29
CA MET A 189 -35.79 -26.07 -8.13
C MET A 189 -35.21 -25.59 -6.79
N ASN A 190 -35.53 -26.29 -5.68
CA ASN A 190 -34.94 -25.98 -4.37
C ASN A 190 -33.41 -26.16 -4.31
N LYS A 191 -32.83 -27.11 -5.09
CA LYS A 191 -31.37 -27.25 -5.23
C LYS A 191 -30.79 -26.08 -6.04
N VAL A 192 -31.42 -25.74 -7.15
CA VAL A 192 -31.03 -24.62 -8.03
C VAL A 192 -31.09 -23.28 -7.28
N ASP A 193 -32.15 -23.01 -6.52
CA ASP A 193 -32.27 -21.80 -5.68
C ASP A 193 -31.20 -21.73 -4.59
N LYS A 194 -30.86 -22.87 -3.96
CA LYS A 194 -29.76 -22.93 -2.98
C LYS A 194 -28.42 -22.66 -3.64
N LEU A 195 -28.16 -23.23 -4.82
CA LEU A 195 -26.95 -22.99 -5.60
C LEU A 195 -26.84 -21.51 -6.03
N PHE A 196 -27.91 -20.91 -6.55
CA PHE A 196 -27.92 -19.48 -6.89
C PHE A 196 -27.73 -18.57 -5.67
N LYS A 197 -28.32 -18.90 -4.51
CA LYS A 197 -28.07 -18.16 -3.26
C LYS A 197 -26.61 -18.26 -2.82
N TRP A 198 -26.00 -19.43 -2.95
CA TRP A 198 -24.59 -19.66 -2.63
C TRP A 198 -23.64 -18.91 -3.59
N ILE A 199 -23.85 -19.01 -4.91
CA ILE A 199 -23.10 -18.24 -5.92
C ILE A 199 -23.21 -16.74 -5.64
N LYS A 200 -24.43 -16.24 -5.36
CA LYS A 200 -24.64 -14.82 -4.99
C LYS A 200 -23.95 -14.44 -3.67
N SER A 201 -23.81 -15.35 -2.70
CA SER A 201 -23.03 -15.07 -1.48
C SER A 201 -21.53 -14.95 -1.76
N ILE A 202 -20.96 -15.78 -2.64
CA ILE A 202 -19.55 -15.65 -3.06
C ILE A 202 -19.33 -14.35 -3.85
N GLN A 203 -20.23 -14.03 -4.79
CA GLN A 203 -20.16 -12.79 -5.57
C GLN A 203 -20.15 -11.54 -4.68
N ARG A 204 -20.90 -11.54 -3.56
CA ARG A 204 -20.93 -10.45 -2.58
C ARG A 204 -19.63 -10.25 -1.80
N LEU A 205 -18.74 -11.24 -1.79
CA LEU A 205 -17.41 -11.13 -1.19
C LEU A 205 -16.38 -10.53 -2.16
N ASP A 206 -16.65 -10.52 -3.48
CA ASP A 206 -15.74 -9.97 -4.48
C ASP A 206 -15.65 -8.44 -4.36
N PRO A 207 -14.45 -7.89 -4.06
CA PRO A 207 -14.23 -6.44 -3.99
C PRO A 207 -14.77 -5.67 -5.20
N ARG A 208 -14.72 -6.23 -6.40
CA ARG A 208 -15.19 -5.54 -7.63
C ARG A 208 -16.71 -5.40 -7.66
N TYR A 209 -17.42 -6.42 -7.18
CA TYR A 209 -18.87 -6.37 -7.05
C TYR A 209 -19.30 -5.41 -5.93
N GLN A 210 -18.54 -5.35 -4.84
CA GLN A 210 -18.77 -4.39 -3.76
C GLN A 210 -18.48 -2.94 -4.20
N ILE A 211 -17.44 -2.72 -5.01
CA ILE A 211 -17.14 -1.43 -5.67
C ILE A 211 -18.31 -1.02 -6.58
N LEU A 212 -18.74 -1.89 -7.50
CA LEU A 212 -19.92 -1.64 -8.35
C LEU A 212 -21.11 -1.19 -7.51
N ARG A 213 -21.48 -1.99 -6.51
CA ARG A 213 -22.59 -1.68 -5.60
C ARG A 213 -22.43 -0.36 -4.85
N TYR A 214 -21.23 -0.01 -4.41
CA TYR A 214 -20.99 1.25 -3.71
C TYR A 214 -21.23 2.44 -4.63
N PHE A 215 -20.65 2.43 -5.84
CA PHE A 215 -20.79 3.55 -6.77
C PHE A 215 -22.20 3.62 -7.39
N ASP A 216 -22.89 2.50 -7.58
CA ASP A 216 -24.33 2.48 -7.93
C ASP A 216 -25.23 3.04 -6.82
N GLU A 217 -24.83 2.90 -5.55
CA GLU A 217 -25.51 3.50 -4.40
C GLU A 217 -25.24 5.01 -4.31
N VAL A 218 -24.00 5.44 -4.54
CA VAL A 218 -23.60 6.86 -4.62
C VAL A 218 -24.33 7.59 -5.75
N ALA A 219 -24.30 7.05 -6.96
CA ALA A 219 -24.97 7.65 -8.12
C ALA A 219 -26.48 7.82 -7.88
N ARG A 220 -27.15 6.81 -7.32
CA ARG A 220 -28.58 6.91 -6.97
C ARG A 220 -28.87 7.89 -5.83
N LYS A 221 -27.91 8.24 -4.98
CA LYS A 221 -28.12 9.23 -3.91
C LYS A 221 -27.66 10.65 -4.26
N GLY A 222 -26.80 10.83 -5.27
CA GLY A 222 -26.20 12.13 -5.60
C GLY A 222 -25.06 12.55 -4.66
N GLY A 223 -24.48 11.61 -3.90
CA GLY A 223 -23.46 11.91 -2.89
C GLY A 223 -23.02 10.68 -2.11
N ALA A 224 -22.19 10.86 -1.09
CA ALA A 224 -21.70 9.76 -0.27
C ALA A 224 -22.78 9.18 0.65
N LEU A 225 -22.45 8.04 1.24
CA LEU A 225 -23.35 7.29 2.12
C LEU A 225 -22.99 7.59 3.58
N GLU A 226 -23.49 8.71 4.13
CA GLU A 226 -23.27 9.08 5.54
C GLU A 226 -23.61 7.96 6.53
N ASN A 227 -24.59 7.12 6.19
CA ASN A 227 -24.89 5.88 6.91
C ASN A 227 -25.14 4.71 5.93
N PRO A 228 -24.23 3.71 5.85
CA PRO A 228 -24.40 2.56 4.96
C PRO A 228 -25.49 1.57 5.41
N LEU A 229 -25.97 1.64 6.66
CA LEU A 229 -27.15 0.86 7.10
C LEU A 229 -28.45 1.49 6.59
N ALA A 230 -28.55 2.83 6.63
CA ALA A 230 -29.70 3.57 6.10
C ALA A 230 -29.87 3.39 4.57
N ALA A 231 -28.79 3.07 3.85
CA ALA A 231 -28.83 2.80 2.41
C ALA A 231 -29.64 1.56 2.01
N GLN A 232 -29.95 0.65 2.94
CA GLN A 232 -30.74 -0.56 2.65
C GLN A 232 -32.27 -0.33 2.66
N ALA A 233 -32.74 0.85 3.11
CA ALA A 233 -34.16 1.16 3.30
C ALA A 233 -34.77 2.06 2.20
N ALA A 234 -33.99 2.49 1.20
CA ALA A 234 -34.45 3.47 0.20
C ALA A 234 -35.37 2.85 -0.88
N THR A 235 -36.65 3.16 -0.73
CA THR A 235 -37.83 3.05 -1.62
C THR A 235 -37.63 2.92 -3.14
N PHE A 236 -38.57 2.18 -3.75
CA PHE A 236 -38.85 2.19 -5.20
C PHE A 236 -39.46 3.54 -5.61
N ASP A 237 -38.62 4.48 -6.02
CA ASP A 237 -39.06 5.74 -6.64
C ASP A 237 -39.22 5.55 -8.16
N LEU A 238 -40.46 5.32 -8.60
CA LEU A 238 -40.79 4.96 -10.00
C LEU A 238 -40.33 6.04 -11.00
N MET A 239 -40.26 7.31 -10.56
CA MET A 239 -39.85 8.45 -11.39
C MET A 239 -38.34 8.45 -11.69
N ARG A 240 -37.50 7.87 -10.81
CA ARG A 240 -36.04 7.74 -11.04
C ARG A 240 -35.66 6.76 -12.15
N GLY A 241 -36.62 5.97 -12.64
CA GLY A 241 -36.42 5.11 -13.81
C GLY A 241 -36.12 5.88 -15.10
N PHE A 242 -36.58 7.14 -15.21
CA PHE A 242 -36.50 7.94 -16.43
C PHE A 242 -35.22 8.79 -16.55
N MET A 243 -34.63 9.20 -15.42
CA MET A 243 -33.28 9.80 -15.40
C MET A 243 -32.35 8.91 -14.59
N LYS A 244 -31.89 7.82 -15.21
CA LYS A 244 -31.05 6.82 -14.54
C LYS A 244 -29.65 7.37 -14.28
N ALA A 245 -29.50 8.01 -13.12
CA ALA A 245 -28.20 8.28 -12.51
C ALA A 245 -27.41 6.97 -12.37
N SER A 246 -26.16 6.99 -12.81
CA SER A 246 -25.28 5.82 -12.89
C SER A 246 -23.84 6.26 -12.69
N ALA A 247 -22.98 5.32 -12.34
CA ALA A 247 -21.55 5.52 -12.25
C ALA A 247 -20.79 4.48 -13.10
N PHE A 248 -19.60 4.89 -13.54
CA PHE A 248 -18.55 3.95 -13.86
C PHE A 248 -17.29 4.32 -13.07
N THR A 249 -16.45 3.33 -12.83
CA THR A 249 -15.17 3.54 -12.16
C THR A 249 -14.07 2.83 -12.91
N VAL A 250 -12.92 3.49 -13.01
CA VAL A 250 -11.72 2.97 -13.67
C VAL A 250 -10.66 2.77 -12.59
N TRP A 251 -10.01 1.60 -12.60
CA TRP A 251 -9.03 1.20 -11.60
C TRP A 251 -7.75 0.70 -12.27
N ARG A 252 -6.61 0.90 -11.60
CA ARG A 252 -5.38 0.17 -11.96
C ARG A 252 -5.56 -1.32 -11.64
N PRO A 253 -4.88 -2.24 -12.36
CA PRO A 253 -5.17 -3.67 -12.28
C PRO A 253 -4.67 -4.29 -10.97
N THR A 254 -5.60 -4.86 -10.19
CA THR A 254 -5.31 -5.63 -8.97
C THR A 254 -5.17 -7.12 -9.29
N SER A 255 -4.17 -7.79 -8.72
CA SER A 255 -3.91 -9.20 -9.05
C SER A 255 -5.05 -10.11 -8.58
N ARG A 256 -5.44 -11.09 -9.42
CA ARG A 256 -6.50 -12.08 -9.09
C ARG A 256 -6.30 -12.74 -7.73
N GLU A 257 -5.04 -13.04 -7.36
CA GLU A 257 -4.74 -13.62 -6.06
C GLU A 257 -5.02 -12.66 -4.89
N ALA A 258 -4.66 -11.37 -5.00
CA ALA A 258 -4.99 -10.37 -3.98
C ALA A 258 -6.51 -10.28 -3.77
N ILE A 259 -7.27 -10.27 -4.88
CA ILE A 259 -8.74 -10.28 -4.86
C ILE A 259 -9.25 -11.54 -4.13
N CYS A 260 -8.75 -12.73 -4.49
CA CYS A 260 -9.15 -13.98 -3.82
C CYS A 260 -8.79 -14.01 -2.33
N LYS A 261 -7.64 -13.47 -1.92
CA LYS A 261 -7.27 -13.41 -0.49
C LYS A 261 -8.10 -12.38 0.28
N MET A 262 -8.47 -11.25 -0.34
CA MET A 262 -9.43 -10.29 0.21
C MET A 262 -10.82 -10.91 0.39
N MET A 263 -11.33 -11.66 -0.59
CA MET A 263 -12.62 -12.37 -0.50
C MET A 263 -12.68 -13.36 0.68
N LYS A 264 -11.53 -13.93 1.07
CA LYS A 264 -11.41 -14.85 2.21
C LYS A 264 -11.12 -14.16 3.55
N GLY A 265 -10.79 -12.87 3.55
CA GLY A 265 -10.26 -12.18 4.74
C GLY A 265 -8.83 -12.58 5.14
N GLU A 266 -8.07 -13.25 4.26
CA GLU A 266 -6.66 -13.63 4.50
C GLU A 266 -5.71 -12.41 4.44
N VAL A 267 -6.11 -11.35 3.74
CA VAL A 267 -5.36 -10.09 3.57
C VAL A 267 -6.35 -8.92 3.53
N THR A 268 -5.83 -7.71 3.78
CA THR A 268 -6.56 -6.45 3.57
C THR A 268 -5.80 -5.54 2.59
N GLY A 269 -6.50 -4.69 1.85
CA GLY A 269 -5.85 -3.72 0.96
C GLY A 269 -5.04 -2.68 1.73
N LYS A 270 -3.85 -2.37 1.22
CA LYS A 270 -2.89 -1.45 1.82
C LYS A 270 -3.27 0.02 1.62
N GLY A 271 -2.95 0.87 2.58
CA GLY A 271 -3.16 2.31 2.54
C GLY A 271 -2.00 3.11 1.95
N LEU A 272 -2.15 4.45 1.94
CA LEU A 272 -1.13 5.38 1.45
C LEU A 272 0.17 5.37 2.27
N ASP A 273 0.13 4.92 3.51
CA ASP A 273 1.30 4.74 4.37
C ASP A 273 2.20 3.58 3.86
N VAL A 274 1.61 2.48 3.41
CA VAL A 274 2.34 1.30 2.90
C VAL A 274 2.78 1.49 1.45
N LYS A 275 4.00 1.99 1.29
CA LYS A 275 4.63 2.16 -0.05
C LYS A 275 5.26 0.88 -0.61
N GLY A 276 5.36 -0.19 0.17
CA GLY A 276 5.76 -1.50 -0.33
C GLY A 276 4.84 -2.02 -1.44
N LYS A 277 5.35 -2.98 -2.23
CA LYS A 277 4.55 -3.71 -3.23
C LYS A 277 4.54 -5.20 -2.97
N SER A 278 3.41 -5.80 -3.32
CA SER A 278 3.15 -7.23 -3.19
C SER A 278 4.14 -8.08 -3.96
N ALA A 279 4.45 -9.26 -3.42
CA ALA A 279 5.09 -10.31 -4.19
C ALA A 279 4.15 -10.81 -5.32
N LYS A 280 4.73 -11.21 -6.45
CA LYS A 280 3.98 -11.65 -7.64
C LYS A 280 3.73 -13.16 -7.70
N LYS A 281 4.47 -13.96 -6.92
CA LYS A 281 4.43 -15.43 -6.90
C LYS A 281 5.06 -15.98 -5.61
N GLY A 282 4.90 -17.28 -5.38
CA GLY A 282 5.45 -17.98 -4.22
C GLY A 282 4.61 -17.80 -2.95
N ILE A 283 5.15 -18.17 -1.79
CA ILE A 283 4.41 -18.25 -0.53
C ILE A 283 3.85 -16.88 -0.10
N LEU A 284 4.61 -15.81 -0.37
CA LEU A 284 4.20 -14.43 -0.06
C LEU A 284 3.30 -13.77 -1.11
N SER A 285 2.90 -14.49 -2.16
CA SER A 285 2.22 -13.88 -3.30
C SER A 285 0.98 -13.09 -2.88
N SER A 286 0.76 -11.95 -3.55
CA SER A 286 -0.16 -10.85 -3.20
C SER A 286 0.08 -10.10 -1.88
N MET A 287 0.81 -10.64 -0.90
CA MET A 287 1.18 -9.93 0.33
C MET A 287 2.41 -9.03 0.09
N VAL A 288 2.54 -7.94 0.87
CA VAL A 288 3.69 -7.01 0.78
C VAL A 288 4.84 -7.48 1.68
N PRO A 289 5.98 -7.94 1.14
CA PRO A 289 7.10 -8.39 1.97
C PRO A 289 7.81 -7.20 2.61
N TYR A 290 8.14 -7.34 3.89
CA TYR A 290 8.88 -6.33 4.64
C TYR A 290 10.33 -6.22 4.14
N LEU A 291 10.96 -7.35 3.82
CA LEU A 291 12.30 -7.40 3.26
C LEU A 291 12.28 -7.11 1.74
N GLN A 292 12.78 -5.94 1.32
CA GLN A 292 12.86 -5.53 -0.09
C GLN A 292 14.29 -5.59 -0.66
N ILE A 293 15.29 -5.88 0.16
CA ILE A 293 16.67 -6.18 -0.27
C ILE A 293 16.95 -7.69 -0.23
N HIS A 294 17.70 -8.19 -1.21
CA HIS A 294 18.18 -9.58 -1.28
C HIS A 294 19.65 -9.72 -1.71
N ASN A 295 20.30 -8.60 -2.04
CA ASN A 295 21.76 -8.53 -2.11
C ASN A 295 22.28 -8.15 -0.72
N ASN A 296 23.16 -8.96 -0.13
CA ASN A 296 23.75 -8.69 1.19
C ASN A 296 24.55 -7.38 1.22
N ASP A 297 25.15 -6.94 0.11
CA ASP A 297 25.84 -5.63 0.04
C ASP A 297 24.89 -4.44 0.22
N HIS A 298 23.59 -4.64 -0.02
CA HIS A 298 22.60 -3.57 0.12
C HIS A 298 22.27 -3.27 1.58
N LYS A 299 22.59 -4.15 2.53
CA LYS A 299 22.49 -3.88 3.98
C LYS A 299 23.19 -2.58 4.37
N LYS A 300 24.41 -2.36 3.85
CA LYS A 300 25.24 -1.17 4.09
C LYS A 300 24.71 0.12 3.43
N LYS A 301 23.69 0.02 2.58
CA LYS A 301 23.08 1.13 1.82
C LYS A 301 21.67 1.49 2.31
N VAL A 302 21.11 0.74 3.25
CA VAL A 302 19.86 1.07 3.95
C VAL A 302 20.16 2.10 5.03
N LEU A 303 19.25 3.05 5.27
CA LEU A 303 19.41 4.04 6.33
C LEU A 303 19.37 3.36 7.69
N ARG A 304 20.38 3.63 8.54
CA ARG A 304 20.43 3.13 9.92
C ARG A 304 19.17 3.58 10.69
N PRO A 305 18.46 2.68 11.39
CA PRO A 305 17.31 3.04 12.21
C PRO A 305 17.60 4.15 13.24
N PRO A 306 16.64 5.05 13.52
CA PRO A 306 16.74 5.98 14.64
C PRO A 306 16.86 5.24 15.98
N LYS A 307 17.53 5.86 16.97
CA LYS A 307 17.76 5.22 18.29
C LYS A 307 16.52 5.12 19.18
N CYS A 308 15.54 5.97 18.94
CA CYS A 308 14.23 6.00 19.59
C CYS A 308 13.15 5.24 18.81
N ALA A 309 13.46 4.73 17.61
CA ALA A 309 12.47 4.03 16.80
C ALA A 309 12.23 2.61 17.33
N ARG A 310 10.96 2.22 17.36
CA ARG A 310 10.51 0.88 17.76
C ARG A 310 9.67 0.26 16.65
N VAL A 311 9.63 -1.07 16.60
CA VAL A 311 8.88 -1.85 15.61
C VAL A 311 8.11 -2.96 16.31
N ARG A 312 6.83 -3.10 15.95
CA ARG A 312 5.98 -4.19 16.41
C ARG A 312 6.07 -5.36 15.43
N VAL A 313 6.35 -6.54 15.96
CA VAL A 313 6.49 -7.80 15.21
C VAL A 313 5.56 -8.83 15.82
N TYR A 314 4.70 -9.42 14.99
CA TYR A 314 3.76 -10.48 15.39
C TYR A 314 4.18 -11.83 14.81
N PHE A 315 3.75 -12.89 15.49
CA PHE A 315 4.11 -14.28 15.22
C PHE A 315 2.85 -15.14 15.16
N LYS A 316 2.91 -16.27 14.44
CA LYS A 316 1.81 -17.24 14.35
C LYS A 316 1.71 -18.18 15.56
N SER A 317 2.74 -18.26 16.39
CA SER A 317 2.79 -19.15 17.56
C SER A 317 3.65 -18.56 18.69
N ILE A 318 3.43 -19.06 19.91
CA ILE A 318 4.16 -18.60 21.11
C ILE A 318 5.63 -19.05 21.02
N GLU A 319 5.88 -20.24 20.51
CA GLU A 319 7.22 -20.83 20.36
C GLU A 319 8.08 -19.97 19.41
N ALA A 320 7.51 -19.54 18.27
CA ALA A 320 8.19 -18.65 17.34
C ALA A 320 8.48 -17.26 17.94
N ARG A 321 7.57 -16.73 18.79
CA ARG A 321 7.82 -15.51 19.55
C ARG A 321 8.96 -15.71 20.55
N SER A 322 8.88 -16.70 21.43
CA SER A 322 9.86 -16.93 22.51
C SER A 322 11.25 -17.27 21.97
N PHE A 323 11.34 -18.01 20.86
CA PHE A 323 12.61 -18.21 20.15
C PHE A 323 13.20 -16.87 19.68
N SER A 324 12.39 -16.05 19.01
CA SER A 324 12.82 -14.75 18.50
C SER A 324 13.20 -13.77 19.61
N GLU A 325 12.43 -13.75 20.70
CA GLU A 325 12.66 -12.93 21.90
C GLU A 325 14.01 -13.23 22.55
N LYS A 326 14.35 -14.52 22.70
CA LYS A 326 15.64 -14.97 23.25
C LYS A 326 16.82 -14.41 22.44
N GLU A 327 16.77 -14.57 21.12
CA GLU A 327 17.83 -14.13 20.22
C GLU A 327 17.91 -12.59 20.12
N LEU A 328 16.76 -11.90 20.11
CA LEU A 328 16.69 -10.44 20.19
C LEU A 328 17.28 -9.90 21.51
N THR A 329 17.01 -10.57 22.63
CA THR A 329 17.53 -10.20 23.96
C THR A 329 19.06 -10.39 24.04
N ALA A 330 19.57 -11.50 23.48
CA ALA A 330 21.01 -11.74 23.38
C ALA A 330 21.72 -10.64 22.56
N ASN A 331 21.17 -10.30 21.38
CA ASN A 331 21.73 -9.27 20.51
C ASN A 331 21.63 -7.86 21.14
N LEU A 332 20.52 -7.54 21.81
CA LEU A 332 20.32 -6.28 22.54
C LEU A 332 21.36 -6.11 23.67
N LYS A 333 21.64 -7.18 24.42
CA LYS A 333 22.70 -7.16 25.44
C LYS A 333 24.06 -6.87 24.82
N GLU A 334 24.44 -7.60 23.78
CA GLU A 334 25.72 -7.41 23.05
C GLU A 334 25.87 -5.98 22.52
N MET A 335 24.81 -5.43 21.88
CA MET A 335 24.81 -4.05 21.38
C MET A 335 24.95 -3.01 22.49
N THR A 336 24.30 -3.22 23.64
CA THR A 336 24.33 -2.30 24.79
C THR A 336 25.69 -2.31 25.48
N GLU A 337 26.30 -3.47 25.64
CA GLU A 337 27.68 -3.63 26.16
C GLU A 337 28.70 -2.97 25.21
N ALA A 338 28.57 -3.22 23.90
CA ALA A 338 29.42 -2.62 22.87
C ALA A 338 29.31 -1.08 22.83
N TYR A 339 28.10 -0.52 22.94
CA TYR A 339 27.88 0.93 23.04
C TYR A 339 28.47 1.50 24.33
N THR A 340 28.30 0.82 25.47
CA THR A 340 28.82 1.28 26.77
C THR A 340 30.34 1.36 26.75
N HIS A 341 31.00 0.30 26.27
CA HIS A 341 32.46 0.29 26.11
C HIS A 341 32.93 1.36 25.11
N ALA A 342 32.22 1.56 24.00
CA ALA A 342 32.53 2.61 23.03
C ALA A 342 32.45 4.02 23.67
N ARG A 343 31.43 4.27 24.48
CA ARG A 343 31.25 5.52 25.23
C ARG A 343 32.38 5.76 26.24
N GLU A 344 32.90 4.73 26.88
CA GLU A 344 34.07 4.84 27.78
C GLU A 344 35.35 5.22 27.05
N ILE A 345 35.63 4.60 25.89
CA ILE A 345 36.77 4.94 25.02
C ILE A 345 36.64 6.39 24.53
N LEU A 346 35.48 6.76 23.98
CA LEU A 346 35.27 8.07 23.36
C LEU A 346 35.19 9.22 24.38
N SER A 347 34.86 8.94 25.65
CA SER A 347 34.94 9.90 26.75
C SER A 347 36.33 10.00 27.39
N GLY A 348 37.32 9.21 26.92
CA GLY A 348 38.68 9.21 27.45
C GLY A 348 38.82 8.57 28.84
N LYS A 349 37.77 7.94 29.37
CA LYS A 349 37.79 7.24 30.66
C LYS A 349 38.63 5.96 30.64
N LYS A 350 38.87 5.40 29.44
CA LYS A 350 39.67 4.21 29.21
C LYS A 350 40.78 4.56 28.22
N SER A 351 42.03 4.22 28.56
CA SER A 351 43.12 4.24 27.59
C SER A 351 42.81 3.26 26.47
N HIS A 352 43.22 3.61 25.24
CA HIS A 352 42.89 2.82 24.05
C HIS A 352 44.07 2.77 23.09
N VAL A 353 44.16 1.66 22.36
CA VAL A 353 45.14 1.44 21.30
C VAL A 353 44.63 2.08 20.00
N GLU A 354 45.56 2.50 19.13
CA GLU A 354 45.23 3.02 17.82
C GLU A 354 44.46 1.96 17.00
N GLY A 355 43.27 2.34 16.51
CA GLY A 355 42.26 1.44 15.92
C GLY A 355 41.05 1.14 16.81
N GLU A 356 41.22 1.03 18.14
CA GLU A 356 40.06 0.81 19.05
C GLU A 356 39.09 1.99 19.04
N ARG A 357 39.60 3.20 18.81
CA ARG A 357 38.78 4.42 18.67
C ARG A 357 37.87 4.39 17.45
N GLU A 358 38.31 3.79 16.33
CA GLU A 358 37.50 3.65 15.13
C GLU A 358 36.36 2.65 15.37
N LYS A 359 36.68 1.47 15.91
CA LYS A 359 35.69 0.48 16.35
C LYS A 359 34.73 1.05 17.41
N ALA A 360 35.22 1.92 18.31
CA ALA A 360 34.37 2.62 19.26
C ALA A 360 33.39 3.57 18.54
N MET A 361 33.82 4.33 17.53
CA MET A 361 32.89 5.13 16.72
C MET A 361 31.86 4.26 15.98
N GLU A 362 32.27 3.10 15.45
CA GLU A 362 31.37 2.13 14.80
C GLU A 362 30.37 1.49 15.77
N ASN A 363 30.71 1.33 17.05
CA ASN A 363 29.82 0.80 18.09
C ASN A 363 28.97 1.88 18.77
N TYR A 364 29.44 3.12 18.85
CA TYR A 364 28.73 4.23 19.49
C TYR A 364 27.39 4.56 18.79
N VAL A 365 27.31 4.30 17.49
CA VAL A 365 26.08 4.42 16.70
C VAL A 365 25.04 3.32 16.99
N ASN A 366 25.33 2.34 17.85
CA ASN A 366 24.40 1.29 18.28
C ASN A 366 23.56 1.70 19.50
N GLU A 367 23.68 2.94 19.97
CA GLU A 367 22.85 3.51 21.04
C GLU A 367 21.35 3.19 20.86
N VAL A 368 20.68 2.78 21.93
CA VAL A 368 19.23 2.57 21.98
C VAL A 368 18.70 3.36 23.17
N ASP A 369 17.69 4.21 22.94
CA ASP A 369 17.16 5.08 24.01
C ASP A 369 16.33 4.29 25.05
N ASP A 370 15.66 3.22 24.60
CA ASP A 370 14.84 2.35 25.43
C ASP A 370 15.21 0.87 25.15
N PRO A 371 16.13 0.28 25.94
CA PRO A 371 16.67 -1.07 25.71
C PRO A 371 15.76 -2.15 26.32
N HIS A 372 14.46 -2.08 26.09
CA HIS A 372 13.48 -3.09 26.52
C HIS A 372 12.72 -3.66 25.32
N ILE A 373 12.41 -4.96 25.41
CA ILE A 373 11.48 -5.67 24.53
C ILE A 373 10.21 -5.88 25.33
N TYR A 374 9.06 -5.48 24.78
CA TYR A 374 7.77 -5.63 25.46
C TYR A 374 6.92 -6.68 24.75
N HIS A 375 6.20 -7.49 25.52
CA HIS A 375 5.20 -8.39 24.96
C HIS A 375 3.98 -7.60 24.50
N LEU A 376 3.39 -8.03 23.40
CA LEU A 376 2.11 -7.57 22.90
C LEU A 376 1.23 -8.81 22.83
N ASP A 377 0.13 -8.82 23.59
CA ASP A 377 -0.85 -9.92 23.55
C ASP A 377 -2.27 -9.42 23.19
N ASP A 378 -2.54 -8.10 23.30
CA ASP A 378 -3.85 -7.47 23.07
C ASP A 378 -4.43 -7.67 21.65
N SER A 379 -3.56 -7.82 20.64
CA SER A 379 -3.94 -7.97 19.21
C SER A 379 -3.42 -9.27 18.59
N GLY A 380 -3.00 -10.23 19.41
CA GLY A 380 -2.30 -11.45 19.00
C GLY A 380 -0.86 -11.51 19.52
N ILE A 381 -0.15 -12.59 19.19
CA ILE A 381 1.16 -12.95 19.77
C ILE A 381 2.26 -12.06 19.17
N GLY A 382 2.72 -11.04 19.88
CA GLY A 382 3.72 -10.10 19.36
C GLY A 382 4.74 -9.59 20.36
N LEU A 383 5.68 -8.80 19.84
CA LEU A 383 6.74 -8.08 20.55
C LEU A 383 6.83 -6.64 20.02
N ASP A 384 7.03 -5.66 20.90
CA ASP A 384 7.49 -4.32 20.55
C ASP A 384 9.00 -4.23 20.83
N ILE A 385 9.79 -3.95 19.81
CA ILE A 385 11.25 -4.13 19.80
C ILE A 385 11.94 -2.83 19.38
N PRO A 386 13.07 -2.42 19.97
CA PRO A 386 13.88 -1.31 19.46
C PRO A 386 14.34 -1.62 18.03
N GLU A 387 14.05 -0.74 17.07
CA GLU A 387 14.19 -1.05 15.64
C GLU A 387 15.65 -1.33 15.24
N ARG A 388 16.63 -0.76 15.95
CA ARG A 388 18.05 -1.10 15.78
C ARG A 388 18.37 -2.56 16.07
N VAL A 389 17.82 -3.12 17.16
CA VAL A 389 17.99 -4.53 17.55
C VAL A 389 17.28 -5.44 16.56
N PHE A 390 16.06 -5.09 16.15
CA PHE A 390 15.32 -5.82 15.12
C PHE A 390 16.10 -5.85 13.80
N PHE A 391 16.58 -4.70 13.32
CA PHE A 391 17.34 -4.62 12.08
C PHE A 391 18.65 -5.41 12.15
N GLU A 392 19.38 -5.33 13.27
CA GLU A 392 20.60 -6.11 13.47
C GLU A 392 20.33 -7.63 13.44
N THR A 393 19.32 -8.06 14.20
CA THR A 393 18.96 -9.47 14.39
C THR A 393 18.38 -10.12 13.13
N TYR A 394 17.44 -9.46 12.46
CA TYR A 394 16.74 -10.00 11.30
C TYR A 394 17.42 -9.63 9.97
N ILE A 395 18.13 -8.50 9.86
CA ILE A 395 18.63 -8.02 8.56
C ILE A 395 20.15 -8.02 8.50
N THR A 396 20.88 -7.50 9.50
CA THR A 396 22.36 -7.50 9.43
C THR A 396 22.91 -8.92 9.51
N ARG A 397 22.51 -9.70 10.52
CA ARG A 397 23.08 -11.03 10.83
C ARG A 397 22.61 -12.15 9.89
N GLN A 398 21.41 -12.05 9.32
CA GLN A 398 20.82 -13.10 8.48
C GLN A 398 21.28 -13.04 7.02
N ASP A 399 21.29 -14.17 6.31
CA ASP A 399 21.49 -14.18 4.85
C ASP A 399 20.21 -13.75 4.11
N LEU A 400 20.33 -12.76 3.24
CA LEU A 400 19.20 -12.20 2.48
C LEU A 400 19.03 -12.83 1.08
N ARG A 401 19.88 -13.78 0.68
CA ARG A 401 19.74 -14.52 -0.59
C ARG A 401 18.44 -15.33 -0.58
N ARG A 402 17.53 -15.03 -1.51
CA ARG A 402 16.17 -15.59 -1.53
C ARG A 402 16.09 -16.96 -2.20
N SER A 403 15.21 -17.81 -1.68
CA SER A 403 14.70 -18.95 -2.45
C SER A 403 13.73 -18.49 -3.56
N PRO A 404 13.41 -19.36 -4.55
CA PRO A 404 12.37 -19.10 -5.54
C PRO A 404 10.98 -18.78 -4.96
N ASP A 405 10.69 -19.23 -3.73
CA ASP A 405 9.38 -19.12 -3.08
C ASP A 405 9.14 -17.74 -2.43
N PHE A 406 10.21 -16.99 -2.19
CA PHE A 406 10.18 -15.67 -1.53
C PHE A 406 10.45 -14.50 -2.51
N THR A 407 10.19 -14.69 -3.80
CA THR A 407 10.45 -13.63 -4.80
C THR A 407 9.44 -12.48 -4.72
N THR A 408 9.89 -11.25 -4.42
CA THR A 408 9.04 -10.04 -4.56
C THR A 408 8.68 -9.70 -6.01
N GLY A 409 9.35 -10.27 -7.00
CA GLY A 409 9.26 -9.81 -8.38
C GLY A 409 9.80 -8.38 -8.57
N ARG A 410 10.74 -7.94 -7.73
CA ARG A 410 11.43 -6.64 -7.80
C ARG A 410 12.95 -6.79 -7.62
N PRO A 411 13.76 -5.92 -8.23
CA PRO A 411 15.19 -5.85 -7.96
C PRO A 411 15.46 -5.46 -6.48
N SER A 412 16.62 -5.88 -5.96
CA SER A 412 17.08 -5.48 -4.61
C SER A 412 17.45 -4.00 -4.61
N ILE A 413 16.66 -3.15 -3.95
CA ILE A 413 16.90 -1.70 -3.91
C ILE A 413 16.82 -1.21 -2.45
N PRO A 414 17.89 -0.59 -1.89
CA PRO A 414 17.91 -0.13 -0.50
C PRO A 414 16.81 0.86 -0.13
N GLU A 415 16.46 1.76 -1.05
CA GLU A 415 15.35 2.72 -0.90
C GLU A 415 14.03 2.03 -0.56
N PHE A 416 13.71 0.89 -1.20
CA PHE A 416 12.48 0.16 -0.89
C PHE A 416 12.49 -0.45 0.52
N GLN A 417 13.68 -0.73 1.09
CA GLN A 417 13.78 -1.14 2.48
C GLN A 417 13.55 0.04 3.43
N ASP A 418 14.16 1.20 3.16
CA ASP A 418 13.95 2.43 3.95
C ASP A 418 12.46 2.79 4.04
N MET A 419 11.74 2.67 2.93
CA MET A 419 10.29 2.92 2.86
C MET A 419 9.49 1.97 3.74
N ASN A 420 9.83 0.69 3.75
CA ASN A 420 9.16 -0.29 4.61
C ASN A 420 9.46 -0.04 6.10
N CYS A 421 10.71 0.30 6.44
CA CYS A 421 11.06 0.73 7.80
C CYS A 421 10.34 2.04 8.19
N ALA A 422 10.24 3.01 7.28
CA ALA A 422 9.50 4.26 7.50
C ALA A 422 7.99 4.04 7.61
N THR A 423 7.44 3.01 6.96
CA THR A 423 6.03 2.61 7.06
C THR A 423 5.73 2.18 8.50
N THR A 424 6.50 1.24 9.07
CA THR A 424 6.27 0.72 10.44
C THR A 424 6.55 1.72 11.57
N ARG A 425 7.23 2.84 11.28
CA ARG A 425 7.42 3.96 12.22
C ARG A 425 6.24 4.92 12.27
N LYS A 426 5.42 4.99 11.21
CA LYS A 426 4.32 5.95 11.10
C LYS A 426 3.07 5.40 11.78
N TYR A 427 2.66 6.05 12.86
CA TYR A 427 1.36 5.84 13.47
C TYR A 427 0.84 7.17 14.01
N SER A 428 -0.33 7.61 13.55
CA SER A 428 -0.96 8.88 13.94
C SER A 428 -1.72 8.81 15.27
N GLY A 429 -1.71 7.67 15.96
CA GLY A 429 -2.60 7.42 17.11
C GLY A 429 -4.03 7.04 16.72
N SER A 430 -4.35 7.09 15.43
CA SER A 430 -5.64 6.78 14.82
C SER A 430 -5.45 5.90 13.60
N GLY A 431 -6.49 5.13 13.24
CA GLY A 431 -6.43 4.25 12.07
C GLY A 431 -5.68 2.93 12.32
N PRO A 432 -5.42 2.15 11.25
CA PRO A 432 -4.71 0.88 11.36
C PRO A 432 -3.21 1.16 11.51
N ARG A 433 -2.54 0.48 12.44
CA ARG A 433 -1.09 0.64 12.63
C ARG A 433 -0.34 -0.33 11.71
N ALA A 434 0.58 0.17 10.89
CA ALA A 434 1.45 -0.71 10.10
C ALA A 434 2.47 -1.41 11.01
N VAL A 435 2.49 -2.75 10.95
CA VAL A 435 3.34 -3.63 11.76
C VAL A 435 3.99 -4.70 10.88
N VAL A 436 4.90 -5.48 11.46
CA VAL A 436 5.51 -6.64 10.79
C VAL A 436 4.84 -7.93 11.28
N LEU A 437 4.59 -8.87 10.37
CA LEU A 437 4.15 -10.23 10.70
C LEU A 437 5.19 -11.23 10.18
N GLN A 438 5.64 -12.13 11.05
CA GLN A 438 6.43 -13.30 10.68
C GLN A 438 5.48 -14.41 10.18
N THR A 439 5.57 -14.76 8.90
CA THR A 439 4.72 -15.80 8.30
C THR A 439 5.18 -17.23 8.58
N SER A 440 6.41 -17.43 9.04
CA SER A 440 6.91 -18.76 9.40
C SER A 440 6.06 -19.39 10.52
N THR A 441 5.75 -20.67 10.35
CA THR A 441 5.16 -21.54 11.39
C THR A 441 6.18 -22.48 12.02
N ASP A 442 7.36 -22.60 11.44
CA ASP A 442 8.49 -23.33 12.01
C ASP A 442 9.13 -22.44 13.09
N SER A 443 9.19 -22.97 14.32
CA SER A 443 9.73 -22.29 15.50
C SER A 443 11.23 -21.98 15.36
N SER A 444 12.00 -22.81 14.66
CA SER A 444 13.41 -22.56 14.37
C SER A 444 13.62 -21.45 13.34
N ALA A 445 12.61 -21.19 12.50
CA ALA A 445 12.62 -20.16 11.48
C ALA A 445 11.92 -18.85 11.91
N GLY A 446 11.74 -18.63 13.23
CA GLY A 446 11.22 -17.36 13.77
C GLY A 446 12.02 -16.13 13.31
N LEU A 447 13.34 -16.28 13.14
CA LEU A 447 14.23 -15.25 12.62
C LEU A 447 14.33 -15.16 11.08
N CYS A 448 13.58 -15.97 10.32
CA CYS A 448 13.68 -15.98 8.86
C CYS A 448 13.27 -14.62 8.27
N PRO A 449 14.19 -13.84 7.66
CA PRO A 449 13.87 -12.50 7.18
C PRO A 449 13.00 -12.51 5.94
N GLN A 450 12.97 -13.65 5.24
CA GLN A 450 12.18 -13.85 4.03
C GLN A 450 10.70 -14.05 4.38
N GLY A 451 10.37 -14.55 5.58
CA GLY A 451 8.99 -14.67 6.08
C GLY A 451 8.39 -13.38 6.63
N LEU A 452 9.12 -12.26 6.65
CA LEU A 452 8.61 -11.00 7.16
C LEU A 452 7.74 -10.28 6.13
N ILE A 453 6.49 -10.01 6.47
CA ILE A 453 5.55 -9.19 5.67
C ILE A 453 5.03 -8.00 6.45
N ILE A 454 4.51 -6.99 5.74
CA ILE A 454 3.76 -5.89 6.35
C ILE A 454 2.33 -6.36 6.63
N ALA A 455 1.81 -6.00 7.80
CA ALA A 455 0.44 -6.22 8.24
C ALA A 455 -0.12 -4.94 8.86
N TYR A 456 -1.43 -4.89 9.07
CA TYR A 456 -2.09 -3.89 9.91
C TYR A 456 -2.53 -4.49 11.22
N GLU A 457 -2.16 -3.85 12.32
CA GLU A 457 -2.78 -3.97 13.64
C GLU A 457 -4.00 -3.04 13.66
N ASP A 458 -5.21 -3.61 13.61
CA ASP A 458 -6.49 -2.87 13.63
C ASP A 458 -7.56 -3.71 14.38
N GLY A 459 -8.37 -3.07 15.22
CA GLY A 459 -9.50 -3.70 15.91
C GLY A 459 -9.17 -4.94 16.76
N GLY A 460 -7.96 -5.04 17.34
CA GLY A 460 -7.52 -6.22 18.10
C GLY A 460 -7.07 -7.41 17.23
N SER A 461 -6.76 -7.16 15.95
CA SER A 461 -6.33 -8.18 15.00
C SER A 461 -5.13 -7.71 14.17
N VAL A 462 -4.31 -8.66 13.70
CA VAL A 462 -3.18 -8.38 12.81
C VAL A 462 -3.40 -9.06 11.46
N VAL A 463 -3.70 -8.25 10.44
CA VAL A 463 -4.08 -8.72 9.10
C VAL A 463 -3.01 -8.34 8.06
N PRO A 464 -2.44 -9.30 7.30
CA PRO A 464 -1.49 -9.02 6.21
C PRO A 464 -2.00 -7.99 5.21
N VAL A 465 -1.12 -7.14 4.68
CA VAL A 465 -1.51 -6.17 3.64
C VAL A 465 -1.19 -6.66 2.22
N ALA A 466 -2.12 -6.43 1.31
CA ALA A 466 -2.02 -6.72 -0.12
C ALA A 466 -2.23 -5.46 -0.97
N SER A 467 -2.02 -5.54 -2.29
CA SER A 467 -2.34 -4.45 -3.20
C SER A 467 -3.83 -4.12 -3.16
N ASP A 468 -4.12 -2.87 -2.85
CA ASP A 468 -5.39 -2.18 -2.98
C ASP A 468 -5.81 -1.99 -4.45
N PHE A 469 -7.05 -1.57 -4.66
CA PHE A 469 -7.53 -1.06 -5.94
C PHE A 469 -7.22 0.44 -6.02
N ASP A 470 -6.18 0.81 -6.79
CA ASP A 470 -5.88 2.23 -7.02
C ASP A 470 -6.96 2.80 -7.96
N CYS A 471 -7.80 3.72 -7.48
CA CYS A 471 -8.77 4.38 -8.34
C CYS A 471 -8.05 5.29 -9.35
N PHE A 472 -8.37 5.14 -10.63
CA PHE A 472 -7.84 5.98 -11.70
C PHE A 472 -8.73 7.21 -11.90
N THR A 473 -10.01 7.01 -12.21
CA THR A 473 -11.04 8.05 -12.20
C THR A 473 -12.43 7.47 -11.92
N VAL A 474 -13.36 8.33 -11.50
CA VAL A 474 -14.77 8.02 -11.25
C VAL A 474 -15.58 8.90 -12.20
N GLY A 475 -16.45 8.30 -13.00
CA GLY A 475 -17.39 9.02 -13.84
C GLY A 475 -18.82 8.79 -13.42
N THR A 476 -19.62 9.85 -13.45
CA THR A 476 -21.00 9.82 -12.97
C THR A 476 -21.91 10.56 -13.94
N ARG A 477 -23.18 10.19 -13.92
CA ARG A 477 -24.28 10.89 -14.58
C ARG A 477 -25.36 11.21 -13.56
N GLY A 478 -25.84 12.45 -13.54
CA GLY A 478 -26.85 12.91 -12.58
C GLY A 478 -26.33 13.10 -11.15
N VAL A 479 -25.00 13.23 -10.97
CA VAL A 479 -24.37 13.65 -9.71
C VAL A 479 -23.78 15.04 -9.93
N ALA A 480 -24.26 16.02 -9.17
CA ALA A 480 -23.81 17.40 -9.26
C ALA A 480 -22.50 17.61 -8.48
N TYR A 481 -21.55 18.29 -9.11
CA TYR A 481 -20.30 18.76 -8.50
C TYR A 481 -20.35 20.29 -8.45
N ASP A 482 -21.19 20.82 -7.56
CA ASP A 482 -21.51 22.25 -7.41
C ASP A 482 -20.56 23.01 -6.47
N SER A 483 -19.76 22.26 -5.70
CA SER A 483 -18.91 22.79 -4.64
C SER A 483 -17.49 23.03 -5.17
N PRO A 484 -17.01 24.29 -5.23
CA PRO A 484 -15.76 24.61 -5.91
C PRO A 484 -14.55 23.96 -5.24
N MET A 485 -13.52 23.64 -6.04
CA MET A 485 -12.24 23.19 -5.50
C MET A 485 -11.57 24.26 -4.61
N ALA A 486 -10.89 23.79 -3.55
CA ALA A 486 -10.08 24.66 -2.70
C ALA A 486 -9.01 25.39 -3.53
N LYS A 487 -8.82 26.69 -3.29
CA LYS A 487 -7.91 27.55 -4.07
C LYS A 487 -6.49 27.01 -4.09
N GLU A 488 -6.04 26.44 -2.98
CA GLU A 488 -4.73 25.81 -2.81
C GLU A 488 -4.56 24.60 -3.73
N GLN A 489 -5.63 23.84 -4.00
CA GLN A 489 -5.59 22.73 -4.97
C GLN A 489 -5.57 23.24 -6.41
N VAL A 490 -6.25 24.35 -6.73
CA VAL A 490 -6.20 24.98 -8.05
C VAL A 490 -4.80 25.55 -8.33
N GLU A 491 -4.17 26.22 -7.35
CA GLU A 491 -2.78 26.69 -7.48
C GLU A 491 -1.78 25.51 -7.57
N LEU A 492 -2.02 24.42 -6.84
CA LEU A 492 -1.26 23.17 -6.99
C LEU A 492 -1.42 22.56 -8.41
N MET A 493 -2.59 22.70 -9.03
CA MET A 493 -2.85 22.27 -10.40
C MET A 493 -2.14 23.15 -11.43
N LYS A 494 -2.10 24.47 -11.23
CA LYS A 494 -1.29 25.39 -12.06
C LYS A 494 0.19 25.09 -11.96
N TRP A 495 0.70 24.88 -10.74
CA TRP A 495 2.07 24.44 -10.49
C TRP A 495 2.38 23.15 -11.25
N LEU A 496 1.48 22.16 -11.19
CA LEU A 496 1.60 20.90 -11.92
C LEU A 496 1.77 21.16 -13.43
N VAL A 497 0.87 21.94 -14.04
CA VAL A 497 0.91 22.26 -15.49
C VAL A 497 2.20 23.00 -15.87
N GLN A 498 2.66 23.95 -15.06
CA GLN A 498 3.93 24.65 -15.29
C GLN A 498 5.15 23.72 -15.23
N LYS A 499 5.17 22.76 -14.29
CA LYS A 499 6.27 21.79 -14.22
C LYS A 499 6.17 20.72 -15.33
N ILE A 500 4.97 20.36 -15.79
CA ILE A 500 4.77 19.58 -17.02
C ILE A 500 5.37 20.34 -18.22
N LYS A 501 5.01 21.62 -18.42
CA LYS A 501 5.57 22.50 -19.48
C LYS A 501 7.09 22.49 -19.50
N LYS A 502 7.74 22.57 -18.33
CA LYS A 502 9.21 22.51 -18.19
C LYS A 502 9.80 21.19 -18.72
N ILE A 503 9.14 20.06 -18.45
CA ILE A 503 9.56 18.73 -18.96
C ILE A 503 9.32 18.64 -20.48
N LEU A 504 8.15 19.06 -20.97
CA LEU A 504 7.79 18.94 -22.39
C LEU A 504 8.66 19.80 -23.32
N LYS A 505 9.15 20.96 -22.85
CA LYS A 505 10.10 21.80 -23.61
C LYS A 505 11.50 21.21 -23.74
N HIS A 506 11.92 20.39 -22.77
CA HIS A 506 13.27 19.85 -22.70
C HIS A 506 13.25 18.35 -22.33
N PRO A 507 12.61 17.50 -23.16
CA PRO A 507 12.45 16.09 -22.84
C PRO A 507 13.82 15.40 -22.89
N ALA A 508 14.32 14.97 -21.74
CA ALA A 508 15.55 14.18 -21.68
C ALA A 508 15.31 12.82 -22.35
N SER A 509 15.96 12.60 -23.50
CA SER A 509 15.65 11.49 -24.43
C SER A 509 15.98 10.10 -23.90
N ASP A 510 16.73 10.03 -22.79
CA ASP A 510 17.17 8.81 -22.09
C ASP A 510 16.36 8.50 -20.81
N GLN A 511 15.41 9.34 -20.42
CA GLN A 511 14.79 9.26 -19.08
C GLN A 511 13.29 9.05 -19.14
N SER A 512 12.77 8.17 -18.27
CA SER A 512 11.32 8.01 -18.08
C SER A 512 10.67 9.27 -17.49
N TRP A 513 9.35 9.44 -17.73
CA TRP A 513 8.54 10.51 -17.15
C TRP A 513 8.79 10.65 -15.65
N THR A 514 8.74 9.52 -14.95
CA THR A 514 8.94 9.48 -13.50
C THR A 514 10.34 9.93 -13.05
N SER A 515 11.37 9.69 -13.87
CA SER A 515 12.75 10.12 -13.59
C SER A 515 12.92 11.63 -13.78
N GLN A 516 12.21 12.21 -14.76
CA GLN A 516 12.18 13.66 -14.97
C GLN A 516 11.33 14.36 -13.90
N TRP A 517 10.20 13.77 -13.48
CA TRP A 517 9.37 14.27 -12.38
C TRP A 517 10.12 14.28 -11.03
N LEU A 518 11.00 13.31 -10.79
CA LEU A 518 11.88 13.33 -9.62
C LEU A 518 12.80 14.57 -9.59
N LYS A 519 13.35 14.99 -10.74
CA LYS A 519 14.17 16.21 -10.81
C LYS A 519 13.33 17.44 -10.45
N VAL A 520 12.14 17.58 -11.04
CA VAL A 520 11.15 18.62 -10.72
C VAL A 520 10.84 18.66 -9.22
N MET A 521 10.56 17.51 -8.60
CA MET A 521 10.26 17.43 -7.16
C MET A 521 11.48 17.77 -6.29
N THR A 522 12.69 17.43 -6.73
CA THR A 522 13.94 17.75 -6.02
C THR A 522 14.24 19.25 -6.09
N GLU A 523 14.08 19.86 -7.25
CA GLU A 523 14.17 21.31 -7.45
C GLU A 523 13.13 22.05 -6.62
N SER A 524 11.85 21.67 -6.74
CA SER A 524 10.74 22.32 -6.02
C SER A 524 10.89 22.19 -4.51
N TYR A 525 11.31 21.03 -3.99
CA TYR A 525 11.63 20.90 -2.57
C TYR A 525 12.80 21.82 -2.17
N ASN A 526 13.80 21.99 -3.03
CA ASN A 526 14.90 22.91 -2.75
C ASN A 526 14.46 24.39 -2.73
N GLU A 527 13.39 24.73 -3.47
CA GLU A 527 12.66 26.01 -3.49
C GLU A 527 11.70 26.17 -2.28
N GLY A 528 11.54 25.14 -1.44
CA GLY A 528 10.66 25.16 -0.24
C GLY A 528 9.25 24.58 -0.46
N PHE A 529 8.96 24.05 -1.65
CA PHE A 529 7.64 23.48 -1.98
C PHE A 529 7.45 22.09 -1.35
N SER A 530 6.45 21.98 -0.46
CA SER A 530 6.08 20.73 0.23
C SER A 530 4.58 20.72 0.56
N PRO A 531 3.69 20.48 -0.43
CA PRO A 531 2.25 20.50 -0.22
C PRO A 531 1.80 19.39 0.74
N VAL A 532 0.87 19.73 1.63
CA VAL A 532 0.23 18.77 2.53
C VAL A 532 -0.77 17.95 1.72
N VAL A 533 -0.60 16.62 1.71
CA VAL A 533 -1.53 15.70 1.06
C VAL A 533 -2.60 15.29 2.08
N PRO A 534 -3.91 15.50 1.81
CA PRO A 534 -4.98 15.08 2.71
C PRO A 534 -5.02 13.55 2.89
N GLN A 535 -5.74 13.07 3.90
CA GLN A 535 -5.76 11.65 4.29
C GLN A 535 -6.10 10.69 3.14
N TYR A 536 -7.09 11.06 2.31
CA TYR A 536 -7.49 10.28 1.13
C TYR A 536 -6.96 10.88 -0.18
N GLY A 537 -6.00 11.80 -0.13
CA GLY A 537 -5.51 12.53 -1.32
C GLY A 537 -6.32 13.78 -1.65
N PHE A 538 -6.10 14.35 -2.82
CA PHE A 538 -6.77 15.56 -3.29
C PHE A 538 -8.12 15.23 -3.96
N GLY A 539 -8.93 16.27 -4.22
CA GLY A 539 -10.29 16.14 -4.71
C GLY A 539 -11.08 17.44 -4.51
N ASP A 540 -12.08 17.66 -5.37
CA ASP A 540 -13.19 18.55 -5.02
C ASP A 540 -13.96 17.98 -3.80
N PRO A 541 -14.76 18.80 -3.08
CA PRO A 541 -15.46 18.35 -1.88
C PRO A 541 -16.33 17.10 -2.10
N LYS A 542 -17.04 16.99 -3.23
CA LYS A 542 -17.94 15.86 -3.53
C LYS A 542 -17.17 14.59 -3.87
N SER A 543 -16.12 14.69 -4.70
CA SER A 543 -15.23 13.54 -4.98
C SER A 543 -14.49 13.06 -3.74
N TYR A 544 -14.08 13.98 -2.86
CA TYR A 544 -13.43 13.62 -1.59
C TYR A 544 -14.39 12.87 -0.67
N GLU A 545 -15.61 13.41 -0.46
CA GLU A 545 -16.70 12.80 0.31
C GLU A 545 -17.02 11.36 -0.17
N ILE A 546 -17.12 11.16 -1.48
CA ILE A 546 -17.35 9.85 -2.11
C ILE A 546 -16.18 8.88 -1.84
N MET A 547 -14.93 9.33 -1.99
CA MET A 547 -13.77 8.43 -1.80
C MET A 547 -13.46 8.15 -0.33
N GLU A 548 -13.76 9.08 0.59
CA GLU A 548 -13.78 8.84 2.03
C GLU A 548 -14.86 7.82 2.41
N GLY A 549 -16.09 8.00 1.90
CA GLY A 549 -17.18 7.05 2.09
C GLY A 549 -16.85 5.64 1.60
N ALA A 550 -16.17 5.52 0.45
CA ALA A 550 -15.64 4.26 -0.05
C ALA A 550 -14.61 3.67 0.94
N ALA A 551 -13.55 4.42 1.26
CA ALA A 551 -12.47 3.95 2.13
C ALA A 551 -12.98 3.49 3.52
N ASN A 552 -13.94 4.22 4.09
CA ASN A 552 -14.59 3.86 5.35
C ASN A 552 -15.45 2.58 5.21
N ARG A 553 -16.22 2.43 4.13
CA ARG A 553 -17.01 1.22 3.86
C ARG A 553 -16.13 -0.02 3.74
N PHE A 554 -15.13 0.02 2.86
CA PHE A 554 -14.23 -1.10 2.63
C PHE A 554 -13.35 -1.44 3.83
N ARG A 555 -13.07 -0.47 4.71
CA ARG A 555 -12.37 -0.70 5.97
C ARG A 555 -13.25 -1.35 7.03
N TYR A 556 -14.37 -0.73 7.39
CA TYR A 556 -15.09 -1.08 8.63
C TYR A 556 -16.21 -2.09 8.40
N TYR A 557 -16.87 -2.05 7.24
CA TYR A 557 -18.04 -2.87 6.94
C TYR A 557 -17.67 -4.11 6.14
N ASP A 558 -17.04 -3.93 4.97
CA ASP A 558 -16.63 -5.06 4.11
C ASP A 558 -15.30 -5.70 4.56
N LYS A 559 -14.55 -5.03 5.46
CA LYS A 559 -13.31 -5.47 6.14
C LYS A 559 -12.15 -5.94 5.26
N ASN A 560 -12.26 -5.83 3.94
CA ASN A 560 -11.23 -6.22 2.98
C ASN A 560 -10.28 -5.08 2.59
N GLY A 561 -10.62 -3.83 2.92
CA GLY A 561 -9.79 -2.67 2.60
C GLY A 561 -9.55 -2.43 1.10
N ALA A 562 -10.45 -2.87 0.23
CA ALA A 562 -10.25 -2.83 -1.22
C ALA A 562 -9.92 -1.44 -1.78
N VAL A 563 -10.57 -0.39 -1.24
CA VAL A 563 -10.29 1.02 -1.55
C VAL A 563 -9.76 1.69 -0.28
N ARG A 564 -8.66 2.44 -0.39
CA ARG A 564 -7.99 3.10 0.75
C ARG A 564 -7.66 4.57 0.53
N HIS A 565 -7.82 5.08 -0.69
CA HIS A 565 -7.51 6.46 -1.06
C HIS A 565 -8.31 6.91 -2.27
N GLY A 566 -8.31 8.23 -2.52
CA GLY A 566 -8.92 8.90 -3.65
C GLY A 566 -8.27 8.60 -5.00
N ALA A 567 -8.82 9.20 -6.05
CA ALA A 567 -8.51 8.85 -7.43
C ALA A 567 -7.27 9.58 -8.00
N GLU A 568 -6.53 8.89 -8.86
CA GLU A 568 -5.28 9.37 -9.49
C GLU A 568 -5.50 10.61 -10.40
N CYS A 569 -6.72 10.85 -10.87
CA CYS A 569 -7.11 12.08 -11.57
C CYS A 569 -6.81 13.36 -10.75
N PHE A 570 -6.84 13.28 -9.42
CA PHE A 570 -6.48 14.38 -8.50
C PHE A 570 -5.03 14.31 -7.98
N ASN A 571 -4.21 13.35 -8.42
CA ASN A 571 -2.82 13.25 -7.95
C ASN A 571 -1.91 14.30 -8.63
N TYR A 572 -1.94 15.53 -8.10
CA TYR A 572 -1.21 16.67 -8.64
C TYR A 572 0.27 16.73 -8.21
N VAL A 573 0.61 16.12 -7.08
CA VAL A 573 1.99 16.15 -6.53
C VAL A 573 2.89 15.15 -7.24
N PHE A 574 2.36 13.99 -7.62
CA PHE A 574 3.14 12.96 -8.31
C PHE A 574 2.30 12.21 -9.36
N PRO A 575 1.93 12.87 -10.48
CA PRO A 575 1.17 12.23 -11.55
C PRO A 575 1.93 11.04 -12.14
N GLN A 576 1.34 9.85 -12.05
CA GLN A 576 1.98 8.62 -12.49
C GLN A 576 1.86 8.38 -14.00
N GLU A 577 2.73 7.52 -14.53
CA GLU A 577 2.58 6.94 -15.86
C GLU A 577 1.30 6.08 -15.92
N LEU A 578 0.71 5.98 -17.12
CA LEU A 578 -0.43 5.10 -17.38
C LEU A 578 0.00 3.63 -17.31
N ASP A 579 -0.87 2.77 -16.80
CA ASP A 579 -0.69 1.31 -16.93
C ASP A 579 -1.11 0.86 -18.34
N GLU A 580 -0.66 -0.33 -18.75
CA GLU A 580 -1.00 -0.91 -20.06
C GLU A 580 -2.46 -1.41 -20.12
N TRP A 581 -3.04 -1.69 -18.95
CA TRP A 581 -4.39 -2.24 -18.77
C TRP A 581 -5.10 -1.54 -17.61
N PHE A 582 -6.41 -1.38 -17.73
CA PHE A 582 -7.28 -0.84 -16.69
C PHE A 582 -8.47 -1.76 -16.44
N LEU A 583 -9.02 -1.72 -15.23
CA LEU A 583 -10.27 -2.39 -14.87
C LEU A 583 -11.40 -1.35 -14.86
N VAL A 584 -12.38 -1.50 -15.74
CA VAL A 584 -13.60 -0.69 -15.75
C VAL A 584 -14.72 -1.46 -15.06
N ILE A 585 -15.44 -0.81 -14.15
CA ILE A 585 -16.56 -1.37 -13.39
C ILE A 585 -17.77 -0.44 -13.56
N SER A 586 -18.88 -0.95 -14.08
CA SER A 586 -20.16 -0.21 -14.24
C SER A 586 -21.32 -1.17 -14.54
N ASP A 587 -22.54 -0.75 -14.22
CA ASP A 587 -23.78 -1.43 -14.58
C ASP A 587 -24.22 -1.19 -16.04
N THR A 588 -23.51 -0.31 -16.78
CA THR A 588 -23.81 0.06 -18.18
C THR A 588 -22.83 -0.50 -19.21
N LEU A 589 -22.05 -1.54 -18.86
CA LEU A 589 -21.10 -2.15 -19.80
C LEU A 589 -21.80 -3.03 -20.85
N PRO A 590 -21.31 -3.06 -22.11
CA PRO A 590 -21.84 -3.92 -23.17
C PRO A 590 -21.92 -5.40 -22.76
N GLY A 591 -23.01 -6.06 -23.13
CA GLY A 591 -23.25 -7.47 -22.77
C GLY A 591 -23.63 -7.72 -21.31
N ASN A 592 -23.95 -6.67 -20.53
CA ASN A 592 -24.40 -6.77 -19.13
C ASN A 592 -23.38 -7.48 -18.22
N VAL A 593 -22.09 -7.23 -18.45
CA VAL A 593 -21.00 -7.69 -17.58
C VAL A 593 -20.71 -6.64 -16.51
N PRO A 594 -20.45 -7.00 -15.24
CA PRO A 594 -20.26 -6.02 -14.17
C PRO A 594 -18.89 -5.30 -14.21
N TRP A 595 -17.92 -5.86 -14.93
CA TRP A 595 -16.59 -5.27 -15.13
C TRP A 595 -15.86 -5.88 -16.33
N VAL A 596 -14.90 -5.14 -16.88
CA VAL A 596 -14.04 -5.54 -18.00
C VAL A 596 -12.61 -5.03 -17.81
N TYR A 597 -11.61 -5.77 -18.31
CA TYR A 597 -10.23 -5.29 -18.40
C TYR A 597 -9.94 -4.82 -19.83
N VAL A 598 -9.41 -3.60 -19.97
CA VAL A 598 -9.29 -2.90 -21.26
C VAL A 598 -7.91 -2.25 -21.42
N GLY A 599 -7.46 -2.10 -22.65
CA GLY A 599 -6.23 -1.38 -22.98
C GLY A 599 -6.41 0.15 -22.92
N VAL A 600 -5.32 0.92 -23.02
CA VAL A 600 -5.35 2.40 -23.00
C VAL A 600 -6.25 3.01 -24.09
N GLU A 601 -6.18 2.48 -25.32
CA GLU A 601 -6.98 2.97 -26.45
C GLU A 601 -8.47 2.60 -26.32
N GLU A 602 -8.75 1.38 -25.89
CA GLU A 602 -10.11 0.90 -25.62
C GLU A 602 -10.76 1.70 -24.48
N LEU A 603 -10.01 1.99 -23.40
CA LEU A 603 -10.44 2.88 -22.33
C LEU A 603 -10.77 4.28 -22.87
N LYS A 604 -9.91 4.89 -23.69
CA LYS A 604 -10.19 6.21 -24.29
C LYS A 604 -11.47 6.20 -25.13
N ASN A 605 -11.72 5.14 -25.91
CA ASN A 605 -12.94 5.01 -26.69
C ASN A 605 -14.18 4.89 -25.79
N MET A 606 -14.14 4.00 -24.79
CA MET A 606 -15.23 3.88 -23.80
C MET A 606 -15.49 5.19 -23.06
N LEU A 607 -14.45 5.95 -22.71
CA LEU A 607 -14.60 7.26 -22.05
C LEU A 607 -15.21 8.30 -23.00
N LEU A 608 -14.87 8.27 -24.29
CA LEU A 608 -15.51 9.14 -25.30
C LEU A 608 -16.99 8.80 -25.49
N GLU A 609 -17.35 7.51 -25.52
CA GLU A 609 -18.75 7.04 -25.54
C GLU A 609 -19.48 7.46 -24.25
N LYS A 610 -18.83 7.37 -23.09
CA LYS A 610 -19.44 7.81 -21.83
C LYS A 610 -19.74 9.31 -21.78
N ILE A 611 -18.97 10.15 -22.47
CA ILE A 611 -19.29 11.57 -22.62
C ILE A 611 -20.54 11.77 -23.49
N ASP A 612 -20.78 10.92 -24.51
CA ASP A 612 -22.03 10.94 -25.29
C ASP A 612 -23.24 10.45 -24.47
N ASP A 613 -23.00 9.53 -23.52
CA ASP A 613 -24.00 9.03 -22.55
C ASP A 613 -24.31 10.04 -21.41
N ASP A 614 -23.87 11.31 -21.48
CA ASP A 614 -23.97 12.35 -20.43
C ASP A 614 -23.20 12.07 -19.12
N PHE A 615 -22.11 11.28 -19.15
CA PHE A 615 -21.21 11.16 -18.00
C PHE A 615 -20.10 12.23 -18.00
N CYS A 616 -19.82 12.76 -16.82
CA CYS A 616 -18.68 13.64 -16.55
C CYS A 616 -17.67 12.96 -15.60
N PHE A 617 -16.38 13.26 -15.77
CA PHE A 617 -15.30 12.74 -14.93
C PHE A 617 -14.05 13.64 -14.96
N PRO A 618 -13.30 13.76 -13.84
CA PRO A 618 -12.07 14.53 -13.79
C PRO A 618 -10.90 13.80 -14.50
N ILE A 619 -10.01 14.58 -15.12
CA ILE A 619 -8.85 14.10 -15.91
C ILE A 619 -7.57 14.80 -15.40
N ASN A 620 -6.55 14.04 -14.99
CA ASN A 620 -5.30 14.65 -14.52
C ASN A 620 -4.67 15.50 -15.66
N PRO A 621 -4.24 16.75 -15.42
CA PRO A 621 -3.61 17.58 -16.46
C PRO A 621 -2.37 16.94 -17.10
N LYS A 622 -1.67 16.04 -16.37
CA LYS A 622 -0.60 15.23 -16.95
C LYS A 622 -1.11 14.37 -18.12
N TRP A 623 -2.30 13.79 -18.03
CA TRP A 623 -2.83 12.95 -19.11
C TRP A 623 -3.11 13.80 -20.34
N ILE A 624 -3.82 14.92 -20.17
CA ILE A 624 -4.16 15.89 -21.23
C ILE A 624 -2.93 16.34 -22.02
N LEU A 625 -1.85 16.68 -21.29
CA LEU A 625 -0.66 17.34 -21.86
C LEU A 625 0.46 16.38 -22.24
N ALA A 626 0.61 15.24 -21.56
CA ALA A 626 1.74 14.33 -21.75
C ALA A 626 1.38 13.01 -22.44
N ASP A 627 0.13 12.52 -22.34
CA ASP A 627 -0.27 11.22 -22.88
C ASP A 627 -1.13 11.37 -24.16
N SER A 628 -0.71 10.73 -25.25
CA SER A 628 -1.33 10.91 -26.56
C SER A 628 -2.82 10.53 -26.59
N GLY A 629 -3.63 11.39 -27.23
CA GLY A 629 -5.07 11.22 -27.43
C GLY A 629 -5.97 11.64 -26.25
N TRP A 630 -5.43 11.94 -25.06
CA TRP A 630 -6.24 12.36 -23.91
C TRP A 630 -6.81 13.78 -24.05
N LYS A 631 -6.14 14.67 -24.79
CA LYS A 631 -6.66 16.00 -25.17
C LYS A 631 -8.03 15.92 -25.86
N LYS A 632 -8.27 14.88 -26.68
CA LYS A 632 -9.57 14.67 -27.34
C LYS A 632 -10.73 14.45 -26.36
N LEU A 633 -10.48 13.78 -25.22
CA LEU A 633 -11.51 13.57 -24.19
C LEU A 633 -11.80 14.90 -23.47
N TRP A 634 -10.75 15.63 -23.12
CA TRP A 634 -10.84 16.97 -22.51
C TRP A 634 -11.64 17.94 -23.39
N ASP A 635 -11.31 18.04 -24.68
CA ASP A 635 -11.99 18.92 -25.64
C ASP A 635 -13.48 18.55 -25.79
N LYS A 636 -13.79 17.25 -25.80
CA LYS A 636 -15.17 16.77 -25.87
C LYS A 636 -15.98 17.12 -24.62
N MET A 637 -15.38 17.08 -23.42
CA MET A 637 -16.04 17.53 -22.19
C MET A 637 -16.21 19.05 -22.15
N LEU A 638 -15.21 19.82 -22.59
CA LEU A 638 -15.31 21.29 -22.68
C LEU A 638 -16.36 21.76 -23.70
N ALA A 639 -16.53 21.02 -24.80
CA ALA A 639 -17.54 21.29 -25.82
C ALA A 639 -18.94 20.73 -25.47
N SER A 640 -19.08 20.01 -24.36
CA SER A 640 -20.37 19.43 -23.94
C SER A 640 -21.35 20.53 -23.53
N THR A 641 -22.58 20.45 -24.07
CA THR A 641 -23.71 21.30 -23.65
C THR A 641 -24.51 20.69 -22.49
N CYS A 642 -24.10 19.53 -21.98
CA CYS A 642 -24.76 18.88 -20.84
C CYS A 642 -24.48 19.67 -19.56
N GLU A 643 -25.54 20.17 -18.91
CA GLU A 643 -25.46 21.02 -17.72
C GLU A 643 -24.58 20.42 -16.62
N ASN A 644 -24.72 19.12 -16.34
CA ASN A 644 -23.92 18.44 -15.32
C ASN A 644 -22.42 18.41 -15.67
N THR A 645 -22.08 18.24 -16.96
CA THR A 645 -20.69 18.29 -17.44
C THR A 645 -20.14 19.71 -17.35
N VAL A 646 -20.92 20.73 -17.76
CA VAL A 646 -20.51 22.14 -17.66
C VAL A 646 -20.21 22.52 -16.20
N ILE A 647 -21.13 22.25 -15.28
CA ILE A 647 -20.96 22.54 -13.84
C ILE A 647 -19.72 21.83 -13.28
N SER A 648 -19.56 20.53 -13.59
CA SER A 648 -18.40 19.76 -13.10
C SER A 648 -17.07 20.30 -13.64
N MET A 649 -17.04 20.75 -14.90
CA MET A 649 -15.86 21.36 -15.50
C MET A 649 -15.55 22.75 -14.92
N GLU A 650 -16.56 23.56 -14.54
CA GLU A 650 -16.33 24.78 -13.76
C GLU A 650 -15.78 24.47 -12.36
N THR A 651 -16.25 23.42 -11.70
CA THR A 651 -15.74 23.03 -10.37
C THR A 651 -14.30 22.51 -10.40
N TRP A 652 -13.97 21.64 -11.35
CA TRP A 652 -12.63 21.05 -11.45
C TRP A 652 -11.61 21.97 -12.14
N TYR A 653 -12.05 22.80 -13.08
CA TYR A 653 -11.18 23.70 -13.86
C TYR A 653 -11.87 25.08 -14.01
N PRO A 654 -11.95 25.90 -12.95
CA PRO A 654 -12.70 27.15 -12.99
C PRO A 654 -12.13 28.10 -14.04
N LYS A 655 -12.97 28.65 -14.94
CA LYS A 655 -12.53 29.56 -16.02
C LYS A 655 -11.75 30.77 -15.47
N GLU A 656 -12.28 31.39 -14.42
CA GLU A 656 -11.70 32.57 -13.79
C GLU A 656 -10.34 32.32 -13.13
N SER A 657 -9.95 31.05 -12.95
CA SER A 657 -8.64 30.71 -12.42
C SER A 657 -7.51 30.83 -13.45
N GLY A 658 -7.80 30.81 -14.77
CA GLY A 658 -6.80 30.78 -15.83
C GLY A 658 -6.16 29.40 -16.09
N ILE A 659 -6.69 28.31 -15.48
CA ILE A 659 -6.13 26.96 -15.63
C ILE A 659 -6.39 26.35 -17.01
N ARG A 660 -7.52 26.68 -17.66
CA ARG A 660 -7.87 26.12 -18.97
C ARG A 660 -6.95 26.69 -20.05
N GLU A 661 -6.79 28.00 -20.03
CA GLU A 661 -5.90 28.79 -20.86
C GLU A 661 -4.46 28.28 -20.71
N LEU A 662 -4.00 28.06 -19.48
CA LEU A 662 -2.67 27.50 -19.21
C LEU A 662 -2.49 26.07 -19.76
N ILE A 663 -3.54 25.25 -19.79
CA ILE A 663 -3.51 23.91 -20.41
C ILE A 663 -3.45 24.03 -21.94
N GLU A 664 -4.29 24.88 -22.55
CA GLU A 664 -4.29 25.10 -24.01
C GLU A 664 -2.99 25.73 -24.52
N ASP A 665 -2.39 26.68 -23.78
CA ASP A 665 -1.06 27.24 -24.06
C ASP A 665 0.02 26.15 -24.10
N VAL A 666 0.03 25.27 -23.09
CA VAL A 666 1.03 24.18 -23.02
C VAL A 666 0.80 23.14 -24.10
N HIS A 667 -0.45 22.82 -24.43
CA HIS A 667 -0.75 21.91 -25.53
C HIS A 667 -0.35 22.51 -26.88
N SER A 668 -0.63 23.80 -27.11
CA SER A 668 -0.26 24.51 -28.34
C SER A 668 1.25 24.61 -28.54
N GLU A 669 2.01 24.82 -27.46
CA GLU A 669 3.48 24.80 -27.50
C GLU A 669 4.08 23.38 -27.62
N CYS A 670 3.37 22.34 -27.16
CA CYS A 670 3.86 20.96 -27.09
C CYS A 670 2.79 19.92 -27.52
N PRO A 671 2.28 19.97 -28.77
CA PRO A 671 1.08 19.22 -29.19
C PRO A 671 1.26 17.70 -29.20
N ASN A 672 2.50 17.24 -29.40
CA ASN A 672 2.86 15.81 -29.36
C ASN A 672 3.03 15.27 -27.92
N GLY A 673 2.87 16.12 -26.90
CA GLY A 673 2.99 15.78 -25.50
C GLY A 673 4.35 15.18 -25.14
N TYR A 674 4.34 14.22 -24.22
CA TYR A 674 5.54 13.50 -23.83
C TYR A 674 5.75 12.31 -24.77
N ALA A 675 6.48 12.57 -25.86
CA ALA A 675 7.00 11.53 -26.74
C ALA A 675 8.04 10.67 -26.00
N ALA A 676 7.56 9.78 -25.12
CA ALA A 676 8.31 8.66 -24.59
C ALA A 676 8.79 7.86 -25.80
N ALA A 677 10.07 8.02 -26.14
CA ALA A 677 10.61 7.56 -27.40
C ALA A 677 10.22 6.09 -27.64
N GLU A 678 9.60 5.77 -28.79
CA GLU A 678 9.08 4.43 -29.11
C GLU A 678 10.15 3.32 -29.15
N ARG A 679 11.40 3.70 -28.91
CA ARG A 679 12.66 2.96 -29.04
C ARG A 679 12.82 1.79 -28.06
N ASP A 680 12.06 1.75 -26.97
CA ASP A 680 12.29 0.78 -25.86
C ASP A 680 11.31 -0.41 -25.82
N LYS A 681 10.50 -0.62 -26.88
CA LYS A 681 9.74 -1.88 -27.02
C LYS A 681 10.61 -3.09 -27.37
N SER A 682 11.84 -2.86 -27.84
CA SER A 682 12.77 -3.91 -28.31
C SER A 682 13.90 -4.24 -27.32
N SER A 683 14.18 -3.39 -26.33
CA SER A 683 15.16 -3.74 -25.29
C SER A 683 14.46 -4.66 -24.27
N GLY A 684 14.91 -5.91 -24.15
CA GLY A 684 14.37 -6.90 -23.20
C GLY A 684 14.62 -6.57 -21.71
N THR A 685 14.95 -5.31 -21.42
CA THR A 685 15.26 -4.77 -20.11
C THR A 685 13.98 -4.65 -19.28
N TYR A 686 14.04 -5.08 -18.01
CA TYR A 686 12.87 -5.08 -17.12
C TYR A 686 12.26 -3.67 -16.98
N LYS A 687 11.13 -3.43 -17.66
CA LYS A 687 10.38 -2.17 -17.61
C LYS A 687 9.78 -1.98 -16.21
N GLN A 688 10.45 -1.17 -15.38
CA GLN A 688 9.99 -0.82 -14.05
C GLN A 688 8.69 -0.01 -14.16
N SER A 689 7.57 -0.56 -13.68
CA SER A 689 6.27 0.13 -13.78
C SER A 689 6.28 1.52 -13.14
N GLY A 690 5.55 2.48 -13.71
CA GLY A 690 5.52 3.87 -13.28
C GLY A 690 5.29 4.06 -11.77
N ARG A 691 4.30 3.36 -11.18
CA ARG A 691 4.07 3.37 -9.72
C ARG A 691 5.32 2.91 -8.94
N SER A 692 6.11 1.97 -9.47
CA SER A 692 7.37 1.52 -8.86
C SER A 692 8.50 2.53 -9.01
N ALA A 693 8.56 3.26 -10.12
CA ALA A 693 9.50 4.38 -10.29
C ALA A 693 9.13 5.56 -9.38
N MET A 694 7.82 5.85 -9.19
CA MET A 694 7.33 6.93 -8.32
C MET A 694 7.77 6.70 -6.88
N ILE A 695 7.53 5.49 -6.38
CA ILE A 695 7.86 5.07 -5.02
C ILE A 695 9.38 5.27 -4.79
N LEU A 696 10.22 4.87 -5.75
CA LEU A 696 11.67 5.08 -5.69
C LEU A 696 12.06 6.57 -5.74
N ALA A 697 11.37 7.36 -6.55
CA ALA A 697 11.57 8.80 -6.65
C ALA A 697 11.25 9.52 -5.34
N GLN A 698 10.10 9.25 -4.73
CA GLN A 698 9.70 9.83 -3.43
C GLN A 698 10.74 9.54 -2.33
N GLU A 699 11.32 8.33 -2.29
CA GLU A 699 12.37 8.01 -1.31
C GLU A 699 13.72 8.66 -1.64
N ARG A 700 14.11 8.75 -2.92
CA ARG A 700 15.32 9.49 -3.33
C ARG A 700 15.23 10.96 -2.96
N LEU A 701 14.05 11.57 -3.12
CA LEU A 701 13.77 12.93 -2.65
C LEU A 701 13.97 13.03 -1.14
N ARG A 702 13.31 12.16 -0.36
CA ARG A 702 13.45 12.08 1.11
C ARG A 702 14.91 11.94 1.56
N ARG A 703 15.68 11.04 0.94
CA ARG A 703 17.13 10.88 1.17
C ARG A 703 17.91 12.16 0.88
N HIS A 704 17.62 12.86 -0.22
CA HIS A 704 18.24 14.15 -0.55
C HIS A 704 17.93 15.23 0.50
N VAL A 705 16.67 15.32 0.97
CA VAL A 705 16.26 16.22 2.08
C VAL A 705 17.10 15.97 3.32
N ILE A 706 17.16 14.71 3.77
CA ILE A 706 17.91 14.30 4.97
C ILE A 706 19.40 14.65 4.81
N MET A 707 20.00 14.33 3.66
CA MET A 707 21.41 14.62 3.41
C MET A 707 21.70 16.13 3.34
N ARG A 708 20.78 16.97 2.84
CA ARG A 708 20.91 18.43 2.88
C ARG A 708 20.89 18.95 4.33
N ARG A 709 19.97 18.46 5.18
CA ARG A 709 19.92 18.77 6.62
C ARG A 709 21.19 18.33 7.35
N VAL A 710 21.69 17.11 7.10
CA VAL A 710 22.92 16.58 7.70
C VAL A 710 24.16 17.38 7.27
N LYS A 711 24.31 17.70 5.97
CA LYS A 711 25.41 18.55 5.48
C LYS A 711 25.39 19.93 6.11
N LEU A 712 24.21 20.52 6.35
CA LEU A 712 24.08 21.78 7.08
C LEU A 712 24.51 21.64 8.55
N LYS A 713 24.00 20.63 9.28
CA LYS A 713 24.40 20.33 10.66
C LYS A 713 25.92 20.13 10.81
N ILE A 714 26.56 19.40 9.89
CA ILE A 714 28.02 19.21 9.86
C ILE A 714 28.76 20.51 9.58
N ARG A 715 28.33 21.32 8.60
CA ARG A 715 28.95 22.63 8.32
C ARG A 715 28.89 23.56 9.52
N VAL A 716 27.75 23.64 10.20
CA VAL A 716 27.56 24.43 11.41
C VAL A 716 28.46 23.92 12.55
N ALA A 717 28.50 22.61 12.80
CA ALA A 717 29.39 22.01 13.79
C ALA A 717 30.88 22.28 13.50
N LEU A 718 31.30 22.22 12.22
CA LEU A 718 32.67 22.55 11.81
C LEU A 718 32.99 24.05 11.96
N MET A 719 32.01 24.94 11.74
CA MET A 719 32.18 26.38 12.01
C MET A 719 32.34 26.63 13.51
N PHE A 720 31.49 26.03 14.36
CA PHE A 720 31.65 26.12 15.83
C PHE A 720 32.96 25.50 16.32
N GLY A 721 33.41 24.37 15.74
CA GLY A 721 34.71 23.78 16.06
C GLY A 721 35.89 24.69 15.69
N LYS A 722 35.84 25.35 14.52
CA LYS A 722 36.83 26.36 14.12
C LYS A 722 36.80 27.59 15.03
N LEU A 723 35.61 28.07 15.41
CA LEU A 723 35.42 29.22 16.28
C LEU A 723 35.91 28.93 17.70
N GLY A 724 35.52 27.79 18.28
CA GLY A 724 35.98 27.33 19.60
C GLY A 724 37.50 27.13 19.62
N GLY A 725 38.07 26.54 18.57
CA GLY A 725 39.52 26.46 18.40
C GLY A 725 40.21 27.82 18.28
N ALA A 726 39.56 28.82 17.68
CA ALA A 726 40.08 30.19 17.63
C ALA A 726 40.00 30.89 18.99
N VAL A 727 38.90 30.72 19.74
CA VAL A 727 38.73 31.22 21.11
C VAL A 727 39.75 30.60 22.07
N LEU A 728 39.99 29.28 21.96
CA LEU A 728 41.04 28.61 22.75
C LEU A 728 42.43 29.15 22.41
N ARG A 729 42.79 29.25 21.12
CA ARG A 729 44.08 29.87 20.71
C ARG A 729 44.21 31.34 21.14
N ALA A 730 43.11 32.09 21.19
CA ALA A 730 43.12 33.47 21.68
C ALA A 730 43.37 33.53 23.19
N LYS A 731 42.74 32.63 23.97
CA LYS A 731 43.04 32.48 25.41
C LYS A 731 44.49 32.08 25.66
N ASP A 732 45.01 31.07 24.94
CA ASP A 732 46.41 30.65 25.04
C ASP A 732 47.39 31.81 24.70
N ALA A 733 47.04 32.64 23.71
CA ALA A 733 47.84 33.80 23.33
C ALA A 733 47.78 34.92 24.39
N GLU A 734 46.61 35.17 24.97
CA GLU A 734 46.43 36.15 26.06
C GLU A 734 47.16 35.71 27.35
N GLU A 735 47.11 34.42 27.68
CA GLU A 735 47.81 33.86 28.82
C GLU A 735 49.34 33.91 28.62
N LYS A 736 49.83 33.57 27.43
CA LYS A 736 51.25 33.78 27.05
C LYS A 736 51.65 35.25 27.14
N LYS A 737 50.79 36.18 26.71
CA LYS A 737 51.03 37.63 26.83
C LYS A 737 51.18 38.04 28.30
N LYS A 738 50.28 37.59 29.18
CA LYS A 738 50.33 37.86 30.63
C LYS A 738 51.58 37.28 31.30
N VAL A 739 52.05 36.11 30.86
CA VAL A 739 53.33 35.54 31.32
C VAL A 739 54.51 36.40 30.88
N LEU A 740 54.52 36.87 29.63
CA LEU A 740 55.57 37.74 29.10
C LEU A 740 55.61 39.10 29.83
N GLU A 741 54.46 39.73 30.07
CA GLU A 741 54.32 40.99 30.81
C GLU A 741 54.85 40.85 32.24
N ARG A 742 54.56 39.74 32.93
CA ARG A 742 55.11 39.44 34.28
C ARG A 742 56.63 39.27 34.25
N GLN A 743 57.20 38.62 33.23
CA GLN A 743 58.65 38.49 33.08
C GLN A 743 59.31 39.85 32.83
N PHE A 744 58.70 40.69 31.99
CA PHE A 744 59.22 42.02 31.66
C PHE A 744 59.19 42.98 32.86
N GLN A 745 58.07 43.00 33.61
CA GLN A 745 57.97 43.73 34.89
C GLN A 745 58.96 43.20 35.94
N GLY A 746 59.21 41.89 35.97
CA GLY A 746 60.20 41.27 36.84
C GLY A 746 61.65 41.67 36.53
N GLN A 747 61.99 41.93 35.27
CA GLN A 747 63.30 42.46 34.88
C GLN A 747 63.42 43.96 35.18
N PHE A 748 62.40 44.76 34.85
CA PHE A 748 62.43 46.22 35.11
C PHE A 748 62.41 46.58 36.60
N ARG A 749 61.88 45.72 37.49
CA ARG A 749 62.03 45.91 38.95
C ARG A 749 63.45 45.66 39.49
N LYS A 750 64.41 45.26 38.64
CA LYS A 750 65.83 45.12 39.01
C LYS A 750 66.78 46.15 38.37
N SER A 751 66.30 47.04 37.50
CA SER A 751 67.09 48.20 37.04
C SER A 751 66.47 49.52 37.50
N LYS A 752 67.25 50.22 38.32
CA LYS A 752 67.03 51.57 38.82
C LYS A 752 66.79 52.58 37.69
N VAL A 753 65.54 52.89 37.35
CA VAL A 753 65.15 54.12 36.63
C VAL A 753 63.85 54.67 37.22
N ASN A 754 63.97 55.79 37.94
CA ASN A 754 62.84 56.55 38.48
C ASN A 754 62.70 57.91 37.76
N ASP A 755 63.19 57.99 36.51
CA ASP A 755 63.67 59.25 35.91
C ASP A 755 63.30 59.43 34.41
N MET A 756 62.29 58.73 33.92
CA MET A 756 61.87 58.83 32.50
C MET A 756 60.35 58.76 32.25
N LEU A 757 59.53 59.10 33.26
CA LEU A 757 58.06 59.12 33.16
C LEU A 757 57.46 60.53 33.39
N SER A 758 58.08 61.57 32.79
CA SER A 758 57.59 62.95 32.85
C SER A 758 57.38 63.64 31.50
N LYS A 759 57.72 62.99 30.37
CA LYS A 759 57.57 63.56 29.02
C LYS A 759 57.16 62.53 27.97
N THR A 760 55.85 62.33 27.82
CA THR A 760 55.08 62.40 26.56
C THR A 760 53.65 61.94 26.85
N ALA A 761 52.81 62.87 27.29
CA ALA A 761 51.37 62.75 27.10
C ALA A 761 51.04 63.44 25.77
N ASP A 762 50.71 62.65 24.74
CA ASP A 762 49.76 62.98 23.66
C ASP A 762 49.91 61.99 22.50
N THR A 763 48.91 61.14 22.29
CA THR A 763 48.49 60.62 20.97
C THR A 763 47.21 59.81 21.13
N SER A 764 46.07 60.49 21.00
CA SER A 764 44.73 59.91 21.09
C SER A 764 44.33 59.18 19.80
N TYR A 765 44.89 57.99 19.56
CA TYR A 765 44.37 57.09 18.53
C TYR A 765 43.08 56.41 18.99
N GLY A 766 41.95 57.04 18.70
CA GLY A 766 40.63 56.48 18.91
C GLY A 766 40.37 55.29 18.00
N TYR A 767 40.50 54.08 18.54
CA TYR A 767 39.94 52.88 17.91
C TYR A 767 38.40 52.94 17.98
N PRO A 768 37.68 52.67 16.87
CA PRO A 768 36.22 52.68 16.89
C PRO A 768 35.71 51.50 17.74
N MET A 769 35.24 51.81 18.94
CA MET A 769 34.50 50.88 19.80
C MET A 769 33.08 50.66 19.24
N MET A 770 33.01 49.91 18.14
CA MET A 770 31.83 49.18 17.71
C MET A 770 32.29 47.92 16.96
N PRO A 771 31.58 46.77 17.05
CA PRO A 771 30.31 46.59 17.74
C PRO A 771 30.16 45.24 18.46
N VAL A 772 30.12 45.27 19.80
CA VAL A 772 29.49 44.19 20.60
C VAL A 772 28.06 43.91 20.10
N ALA A 773 27.37 44.93 19.58
CA ALA A 773 26.06 44.83 18.95
C ALA A 773 26.03 43.88 17.72
N TYR A 774 27.02 43.88 16.81
CA TYR A 774 27.00 42.97 15.67
C TYR A 774 27.36 41.55 16.11
N PHE A 775 28.24 41.39 17.10
CA PHE A 775 28.49 40.08 17.71
C PHE A 775 27.21 39.52 18.36
N LEU A 776 26.43 40.35 19.05
CA LEU A 776 25.14 39.97 19.63
C LEU A 776 24.08 39.66 18.56
N VAL A 777 23.93 40.47 17.51
CA VAL A 777 22.99 40.20 16.41
C VAL A 777 23.36 38.91 15.65
N TRP A 778 24.66 38.68 15.44
CA TRP A 778 25.19 37.44 14.86
C TRP A 778 24.95 36.24 15.78
N LEU A 779 25.20 36.38 17.09
CA LEU A 779 24.97 35.33 18.08
C LEU A 779 23.48 34.99 18.20
N VAL A 780 22.59 35.98 18.24
CA VAL A 780 21.13 35.79 18.27
C VAL A 780 20.65 35.11 16.98
N SER A 781 21.18 35.50 15.82
CA SER A 781 20.88 34.85 14.54
C SER A 781 21.38 33.39 14.52
N MET A 782 22.55 33.10 15.09
CA MET A 782 23.08 31.74 15.25
C MET A 782 22.28 30.91 16.27
N LEU A 783 21.79 31.51 17.35
CA LEU A 783 20.92 30.86 18.34
C LEU A 783 19.52 30.58 17.76
N PHE A 784 18.96 31.49 16.96
CA PHE A 784 17.69 31.29 16.26
C PHE A 784 17.81 30.18 15.19
N LEU A 785 18.91 30.18 14.42
CA LEU A 785 19.25 29.07 13.52
C LEU A 785 19.43 27.74 14.27
N ALA A 786 20.12 27.75 15.42
CA ALA A 786 20.26 26.57 16.26
C ALA A 786 18.90 26.08 16.77
N GLN A 787 18.01 26.97 17.23
CA GLN A 787 16.68 26.62 17.71
C GLN A 787 15.81 26.03 16.59
N ILE A 788 15.87 26.57 15.37
CA ILE A 788 15.25 25.95 14.17
C ILE A 788 15.88 24.58 13.85
N MET A 789 17.18 24.38 14.07
CA MET A 789 17.90 23.13 13.78
C MET A 789 17.75 22.03 14.85
N PHE A 790 17.36 22.40 16.08
CA PHE A 790 17.20 21.51 17.24
C PHE A 790 15.75 21.37 17.72
N SER A 791 14.80 22.11 17.14
CA SER A 791 13.37 21.79 17.30
C SER A 791 13.11 20.37 16.77
N ASP A 792 12.48 19.55 17.61
CA ASP A 792 12.40 18.10 17.43
C ASP A 792 11.49 17.71 16.25
N ASP A 793 11.81 16.64 15.50
CA ASP A 793 11.14 16.18 14.26
C ASP A 793 9.67 15.68 14.48
N ARG A 794 8.99 16.07 15.58
CA ARG A 794 7.65 15.57 15.95
C ARG A 794 6.48 16.44 15.49
N ASN A 795 6.72 17.70 15.10
CA ASN A 795 5.67 18.67 14.72
C ASN A 795 5.86 19.30 13.32
N ILE A 796 6.67 18.69 12.45
CA ILE A 796 6.85 19.05 11.01
C ILE A 796 6.90 17.77 10.18
#